data_AF-A0A947G5T0-F1
#
_entry.id   AF-A0A947G5T0-F1
#
_cell.length_a   1.000
_cell.length_b   1.000
_cell.length_c   1.000
_cell.angle_alpha   90.00
_cell.angle_beta   90.00
_cell.angle_gamma   90.00
#
_symmetry.space_group_name_H-M   'P 1'
#
loop_
_entity.id
_entity.type
_entity.pdbx_description
1 polymer ?
#
loop_
_entity_poly.entity_id
_entity_poly.type
_entity_poly.pdbx_seq_one_letter_code
_entity_poly.pdbx_strand_id
1 'polypeptide(L)'
;LANDRIAVVIEDAGDSDLYDPWGGRPVGFALVDGGAMVSPSEFGEIFILAGRYTFFTDRVSVISDGSDGTAVVRATGRPLPLPFIEPLLSGLFNYDLSDTYAAVDYALPADSNQVSVTIRFRSQREDAVTVEPVLHAFMYTERLDTFVKGAGFGQGGRAGDYLALVSPTGTSIGYQVPGERLASGLEQSGFLAKFADSYDVAACGETEVPHAILTVAGPGLQGLQKALAEADGTTLRTITGVVRDSGGTGQGGVRVHALSRDGEYLTRTTTAEDGSYSLAVDPSLTVDLFAFRRGDGPVGPVAAGSDSVDLALPAGGLIHVIASELDGPTNLPVRVQVLPTGDDLYSPPREFGEKKIEDNRLHVEWAVTGDVTMRAPVGSWEVVVSRGYEYELFRETVDVTADATVEVEAVLERSVDTTGFMCADYHIHTYRSPDSGDDSREKVMSAIADGLEIPVRSDHEYVNSFEGEIAELGVEDWAFPVGSIEMTSFEAWGHMGVFPLTRDEDLPNGGATKWIDFPDESDPDREVTLRSPIEVFDEYRARPDEPAIIINHPRGGQNYFSYVGLDPISGLVDNEADWDTTFTLVEVFNDSGWIKNRETIVADWLALLNTGRRIYAVGSSDSHGIAKSPTGYPRTCLDVGVDTTADLSTSLIRDATFGGNSVIDGGVFLTVGIGGAGPGEDATGTQLDIKVQAPTWVDVDTIEVLVDGQVVQTITILPEDADPIDAANRWEDTVTISPQAGGSHVIVAAYQSSGGNLSPVHPGRRPFGVSNPIFVTP
;
A
#
# COMPACT_ATOMS: atom_id res chain seq x y z
N LEU A 1 28.88 -7.36 -4.52
CA LEU A 1 29.67 -6.81 -5.64
C LEU A 1 29.78 -5.30 -5.44
N ALA A 2 30.97 -4.71 -5.29
CA ALA A 2 31.10 -3.27 -4.99
C ALA A 2 32.38 -2.66 -5.56
N ASN A 3 32.38 -1.34 -5.75
CA ASN A 3 33.55 -0.50 -6.04
C ASN A 3 33.47 0.79 -5.21
N ASP A 4 34.29 1.80 -5.54
CA ASP A 4 34.34 3.06 -4.79
C ASP A 4 33.09 3.96 -4.97
N ARG A 5 32.16 3.59 -5.87
CA ARG A 5 30.97 4.38 -6.20
C ARG A 5 29.67 3.71 -5.75
N ILE A 6 29.55 2.40 -5.96
CA ILE A 6 28.29 1.65 -5.76
C ILE A 6 28.53 0.25 -5.18
N ALA A 7 27.48 -0.30 -4.58
CA ALA A 7 27.41 -1.67 -4.13
C ALA A 7 26.12 -2.33 -4.59
N VAL A 8 26.22 -3.60 -4.97
CA VAL A 8 25.12 -4.50 -5.30
C VAL A 8 25.24 -5.75 -4.44
N VAL A 9 24.21 -6.03 -3.66
CA VAL A 9 24.07 -7.25 -2.86
C VAL A 9 23.39 -8.28 -3.75
N ILE A 10 24.08 -9.38 -4.00
CA ILE A 10 23.57 -10.52 -4.77
C ILE A 10 23.44 -11.65 -3.78
N GLU A 11 22.23 -12.19 -3.64
CA GLU A 11 21.96 -13.30 -2.73
C GLU A 11 22.68 -14.58 -3.18
N ASP A 12 22.98 -15.49 -2.25
CA ASP A 12 23.55 -16.81 -2.57
C ASP A 12 22.47 -17.75 -3.17
N ALA A 13 22.81 -19.00 -3.46
CA ALA A 13 21.83 -20.04 -3.74
C ALA A 13 20.94 -20.32 -2.52
N GLY A 14 19.71 -20.78 -2.76
CA GLY A 14 18.74 -21.09 -1.72
C GLY A 14 17.39 -20.40 -1.95
N ASP A 15 16.54 -20.46 -0.93
CA ASP A 15 15.28 -19.73 -0.88
C ASP A 15 15.55 -18.22 -0.78
N SER A 16 14.75 -17.42 -1.49
CA SER A 16 14.80 -15.96 -1.46
C SER A 16 13.56 -15.35 -0.80
N ASP A 17 13.70 -14.10 -0.36
CA ASP A 17 12.56 -13.23 -0.05
C ASP A 17 11.84 -12.78 -1.35
N LEU A 18 10.63 -12.25 -1.22
CA LEU A 18 9.77 -11.72 -2.29
C LEU A 18 9.21 -12.81 -3.21
N TYR A 19 9.11 -12.55 -4.52
CA TYR A 19 8.30 -13.36 -5.45
C TYR A 19 9.13 -14.29 -6.34
N ASP A 20 10.40 -14.00 -6.63
CA ASP A 20 11.34 -14.97 -7.19
C ASP A 20 11.81 -15.87 -6.03
N PRO A 21 11.39 -17.14 -5.93
CA PRO A 21 11.62 -17.95 -4.74
C PRO A 21 13.08 -18.41 -4.63
N TRP A 22 13.95 -18.06 -5.57
CA TRP A 22 15.32 -18.54 -5.65
C TRP A 22 16.33 -17.41 -5.64
N GLY A 23 17.40 -17.59 -4.85
CA GLY A 23 18.47 -16.62 -4.75
C GLY A 23 19.34 -16.49 -6.01
N GLY A 24 20.48 -15.80 -5.89
CA GLY A 24 21.34 -15.46 -7.03
C GLY A 24 20.87 -14.24 -7.83
N ARG A 25 19.97 -13.43 -7.27
CA ARG A 25 19.48 -12.16 -7.83
C ARG A 25 19.95 -10.96 -6.99
N PRO A 26 19.97 -9.75 -7.56
CA PRO A 26 20.23 -8.55 -6.78
C PRO A 26 19.09 -8.32 -5.79
N VAL A 27 19.43 -8.24 -4.49
CA VAL A 27 18.50 -7.96 -3.38
C VAL A 27 18.79 -6.63 -2.69
N GLY A 28 19.84 -5.92 -3.13
CA GLY A 28 20.20 -4.61 -2.59
C GLY A 28 21.07 -3.81 -3.54
N PHE A 29 20.79 -2.51 -3.63
CA PHE A 29 21.64 -1.53 -4.30
C PHE A 29 21.91 -0.37 -3.35
N ALA A 30 23.13 0.13 -3.31
CA ALA A 30 23.51 1.28 -2.49
C ALA A 30 24.62 2.09 -3.16
N LEU A 31 24.74 3.35 -2.78
CA LEU A 31 25.95 4.13 -3.04
C LEU A 31 27.05 3.68 -2.09
N VAL A 32 28.30 3.97 -2.43
CA VAL A 32 29.46 3.73 -1.56
C VAL A 32 30.13 5.06 -1.24
N ASP A 33 30.36 5.29 0.05
CA ASP A 33 31.19 6.40 0.53
C ASP A 33 32.14 5.90 1.63
N GLY A 34 33.42 6.26 1.53
CA GLY A 34 34.45 5.80 2.47
C GLY A 34 34.57 4.28 2.60
N GLY A 35 34.16 3.51 1.58
CA GLY A 35 34.14 2.04 1.60
C GLY A 35 32.96 1.42 2.34
N ALA A 36 31.98 2.21 2.77
CA ALA A 36 30.73 1.74 3.38
C ALA A 36 29.56 1.91 2.41
N MET A 37 28.60 0.99 2.46
CA MET A 37 27.31 1.17 1.77
C MET A 37 26.54 2.28 2.45
N VAL A 38 26.06 3.25 1.68
CA VAL A 38 25.26 4.39 2.13
C VAL A 38 24.04 4.56 1.23
N SER A 39 22.97 5.11 1.78
CA SER A 39 21.73 5.42 1.04
C SER A 39 21.19 4.22 0.23
N PRO A 40 20.77 3.11 0.88
CA PRO A 40 20.23 1.96 0.17
C PRO A 40 19.02 2.32 -0.71
N SER A 41 18.81 1.56 -1.78
CA SER A 41 17.66 1.66 -2.67
C SER A 41 16.50 0.80 -2.18
N GLU A 42 15.28 1.29 -2.33
CA GLU A 42 14.04 0.57 -1.99
C GLU A 42 13.35 0.00 -3.23
N PHE A 43 14.14 -0.59 -4.13
CA PHE A 43 13.69 -0.94 -5.48
C PHE A 43 12.72 -2.14 -5.58
N GLY A 44 12.38 -2.81 -4.48
CA GLY A 44 11.58 -4.03 -4.56
C GLY A 44 12.38 -5.20 -5.11
N GLU A 45 11.97 -5.70 -6.28
CA GLU A 45 12.54 -6.85 -6.96
C GLU A 45 12.72 -6.56 -8.46
N ILE A 46 13.87 -6.96 -9.00
CA ILE A 46 14.16 -6.94 -10.44
C ILE A 46 14.28 -8.40 -10.88
N PHE A 47 13.34 -8.87 -11.68
CA PHE A 47 13.41 -10.22 -12.22
C PHE A 47 14.42 -10.28 -13.35
N ILE A 48 15.37 -11.21 -13.26
CA ILE A 48 16.28 -11.52 -14.36
C ILE A 48 15.69 -12.70 -15.13
N LEU A 49 15.06 -12.40 -16.27
CA LEU A 49 14.25 -13.38 -16.99
C LEU A 49 14.83 -13.76 -18.35
N ALA A 50 14.72 -15.05 -18.69
CA ALA A 50 14.82 -15.57 -20.04
C ALA A 50 13.41 -15.74 -20.60
N GLY A 51 12.82 -14.63 -21.04
CA GLY A 51 11.42 -14.62 -21.43
C GLY A 51 10.51 -14.82 -20.22
N ARG A 52 9.76 -15.93 -20.07
CA ARG A 52 8.95 -16.19 -18.87
C ARG A 52 9.67 -16.94 -17.73
N TYR A 53 10.91 -17.36 -17.96
CA TYR A 53 11.66 -18.20 -17.03
C TYR A 53 12.61 -17.34 -16.18
N THR A 54 12.60 -17.53 -14.87
CA THR A 54 13.76 -17.20 -14.00
C THR A 54 14.64 -18.44 -13.88
N PHE A 55 15.53 -18.52 -12.91
CA PHE A 55 16.48 -19.62 -12.72
C PHE A 55 16.48 -20.13 -11.27
N PHE A 56 16.26 -21.43 -11.11
CA PHE A 56 16.65 -22.12 -9.87
C PHE A 56 18.17 -22.08 -9.76
N THR A 57 18.70 -21.30 -8.82
CA THR A 57 20.14 -21.08 -8.67
C THR A 57 20.74 -22.19 -7.83
N ASP A 58 21.58 -23.03 -8.45
CA ASP A 58 22.31 -24.10 -7.75
C ASP A 58 23.53 -23.56 -6.99
N ARG A 59 24.09 -22.44 -7.48
CA ARG A 59 25.37 -21.92 -6.97
C ARG A 59 25.58 -20.46 -7.35
N VAL A 60 26.12 -19.68 -6.41
CA VAL A 60 26.72 -18.37 -6.68
C VAL A 60 28.25 -18.44 -6.50
N SER A 61 29.01 -17.73 -7.34
CA SER A 61 30.47 -17.77 -7.31
C SER A 61 31.10 -16.46 -7.76
N VAL A 62 32.18 -16.08 -7.08
CA VAL A 62 33.07 -15.00 -7.53
C VAL A 62 33.96 -15.54 -8.65
N ILE A 63 33.77 -15.04 -9.87
CA ILE A 63 34.53 -15.42 -11.05
C ILE A 63 35.78 -14.54 -11.20
N SER A 64 35.64 -13.24 -10.92
CA SER A 64 36.74 -12.30 -10.77
C SER A 64 36.49 -11.41 -9.55
N ASP A 65 37.55 -11.16 -8.76
CA ASP A 65 37.51 -10.27 -7.60
C ASP A 65 37.72 -8.79 -7.95
N GLY A 66 37.94 -8.49 -9.24
CA GLY A 66 38.17 -7.13 -9.73
C GLY A 66 39.62 -6.66 -9.66
N SER A 67 40.56 -7.51 -9.23
CA SER A 67 41.99 -7.19 -9.25
C SER A 67 42.54 -6.91 -10.66
N ASP A 68 41.84 -7.36 -11.70
CA ASP A 68 42.12 -7.12 -13.12
C ASP A 68 41.28 -5.98 -13.74
N GLY A 69 40.48 -5.28 -12.93
CA GLY A 69 39.70 -4.10 -13.31
C GLY A 69 38.18 -4.31 -13.34
N THR A 70 37.69 -5.55 -13.32
CA THR A 70 36.24 -5.85 -13.30
C THR A 70 35.94 -7.02 -12.37
N ALA A 71 35.13 -6.78 -11.35
CA ALA A 71 34.63 -7.84 -10.49
C ALA A 71 33.43 -8.53 -11.14
N VAL A 72 33.34 -9.85 -11.05
CA VAL A 72 32.27 -10.65 -11.65
C VAL A 72 31.76 -11.68 -10.66
N VAL A 73 30.46 -11.62 -10.38
CA VAL A 73 29.72 -12.65 -9.63
C VAL A 73 28.82 -13.39 -10.61
N ARG A 74 28.80 -14.72 -10.53
CA ARG A 74 27.98 -15.59 -11.38
C ARG A 74 27.02 -16.41 -10.54
N ALA A 75 25.74 -16.37 -10.87
CA ALA A 75 24.73 -17.32 -10.42
C ALA A 75 24.52 -18.37 -11.53
N THR A 76 24.66 -19.66 -11.22
CA THR A 76 24.41 -20.76 -12.18
C THR A 76 23.20 -21.56 -11.77
N GLY A 77 22.39 -21.98 -12.75
CA GLY A 77 21.14 -22.64 -12.47
C GLY A 77 20.43 -23.16 -13.71
N ARG A 78 19.24 -23.70 -13.52
CA ARG A 78 18.35 -24.14 -14.61
C ARG A 78 17.14 -23.22 -14.72
N PRO A 79 16.67 -22.88 -15.93
CA PRO A 79 15.50 -22.05 -16.08
C PRO A 79 14.23 -22.73 -15.55
N LEU A 80 13.45 -22.04 -14.74
CA LEU A 80 12.13 -22.51 -14.27
C LEU A 80 11.08 -21.40 -14.43
N PRO A 81 9.82 -21.76 -14.75
CA PRO A 81 8.76 -20.78 -14.87
C PRO A 81 8.34 -20.26 -13.49
N LEU A 82 7.94 -18.98 -13.42
CA LEU A 82 7.25 -18.41 -12.26
C LEU A 82 5.74 -18.53 -12.49
N PRO A 83 5.01 -19.31 -11.68
CA PRO A 83 3.58 -19.59 -11.93
C PRO A 83 2.69 -18.35 -11.95
N PHE A 84 2.98 -17.31 -11.16
CA PHE A 84 2.16 -16.08 -11.15
C PHE A 84 2.30 -15.23 -12.43
N ILE A 85 3.39 -15.41 -13.21
CA ILE A 85 3.56 -14.73 -14.51
C ILE A 85 2.68 -15.37 -15.59
N GLU A 86 2.34 -16.66 -15.44
CA GLU A 86 1.62 -17.43 -16.46
C GLU A 86 0.16 -16.97 -16.67
N PRO A 87 -0.65 -16.71 -15.63
CA PRO A 87 -1.98 -16.10 -15.80
C PRO A 87 -1.93 -14.75 -16.53
N LEU A 88 -0.90 -13.94 -16.27
CA LEU A 88 -0.78 -12.59 -16.85
C LEU A 88 -0.44 -12.61 -18.35
N LEU A 89 0.28 -13.64 -18.83
CA LEU A 89 0.91 -13.64 -20.16
C LEU A 89 0.66 -14.92 -20.97
N SER A 90 -0.35 -15.72 -20.59
CA SER A 90 -0.70 -16.95 -21.30
C SER A 90 -0.98 -16.71 -22.79
N GLY A 91 -0.27 -17.43 -23.66
CA GLY A 91 -0.37 -17.30 -25.12
C GLY A 91 0.69 -16.42 -25.80
N LEU A 92 1.51 -15.66 -25.04
CA LEU A 92 2.61 -14.87 -25.59
C LEU A 92 3.93 -15.64 -25.71
N PHE A 93 4.10 -16.72 -24.93
CA PHE A 93 5.34 -17.50 -24.89
C PHE A 93 5.08 -18.96 -25.28
N ASN A 94 5.60 -19.38 -26.43
CA ASN A 94 5.45 -20.74 -26.97
C ASN A 94 6.82 -21.44 -27.12
N TYR A 95 7.62 -21.45 -26.06
CA TYR A 95 8.89 -22.16 -25.99
C TYR A 95 9.10 -22.71 -24.59
N ASP A 96 10.01 -23.68 -24.49
CA ASP A 96 10.45 -24.24 -23.23
C ASP A 96 11.96 -24.03 -23.09
N LEU A 97 12.45 -23.73 -21.89
CA LEU A 97 13.87 -23.62 -21.57
C LEU A 97 14.29 -24.53 -20.39
N SER A 98 13.37 -25.32 -19.84
CA SER A 98 13.56 -26.10 -18.61
C SER A 98 14.66 -27.18 -18.69
N ASP A 99 15.03 -27.63 -19.90
CA ASP A 99 16.10 -28.60 -20.16
C ASP A 99 17.46 -27.95 -20.51
N THR A 100 17.54 -26.61 -20.46
CA THR A 100 18.79 -25.87 -20.68
C THR A 100 19.45 -25.55 -19.35
N TYR A 101 20.77 -25.30 -19.38
CA TYR A 101 21.48 -24.77 -18.22
C TYR A 101 21.86 -23.31 -18.49
N ALA A 102 21.81 -22.47 -17.47
CA ALA A 102 22.09 -21.05 -17.61
C ALA A 102 23.02 -20.53 -16.51
N ALA A 103 23.69 -19.42 -16.82
CA ALA A 103 24.43 -18.64 -15.84
C ALA A 103 24.11 -17.15 -16.02
N VAL A 104 23.85 -16.45 -14.92
CA VAL A 104 23.68 -15.00 -14.88
C VAL A 104 24.96 -14.39 -14.31
N ASP A 105 25.65 -13.60 -15.12
CA ASP A 105 26.83 -12.84 -14.71
C ASP A 105 26.44 -11.41 -14.37
N TYR A 106 26.90 -10.94 -13.21
CA TYR A 106 26.88 -9.55 -12.78
C TYR A 106 28.31 -9.03 -12.79
N ALA A 107 28.63 -8.13 -13.71
CA ALA A 107 29.97 -7.56 -13.88
C ALA A 107 30.00 -6.08 -13.52
N LEU A 108 30.90 -5.69 -12.60
CA LEU A 108 31.10 -4.32 -12.14
C LEU A 108 32.57 -3.90 -12.36
N PRO A 109 32.84 -2.98 -13.31
CA PRO A 109 34.15 -2.36 -13.46
C PRO A 109 34.52 -1.48 -12.25
N ALA A 110 35.82 -1.31 -12.00
CA ALA A 110 36.34 -0.62 -10.82
C ALA A 110 35.94 0.88 -10.71
N ASP A 111 35.69 1.55 -11.83
CA ASP A 111 35.33 2.98 -11.87
C ASP A 111 34.03 3.21 -12.66
N SER A 112 32.97 2.48 -12.29
CA SER A 112 31.70 2.47 -13.00
C SER A 112 30.50 2.52 -12.06
N ASN A 113 29.44 3.19 -12.48
CA ASN A 113 28.12 3.13 -11.86
C ASN A 113 27.23 2.06 -12.51
N GLN A 114 27.76 1.31 -13.47
CA GLN A 114 27.02 0.36 -14.29
C GLN A 114 27.43 -1.08 -13.99
N VAL A 115 26.43 -1.89 -13.69
CA VAL A 115 26.54 -3.35 -13.63
C VAL A 115 25.97 -3.94 -14.91
N SER A 116 26.78 -4.69 -15.64
CA SER A 116 26.32 -5.45 -16.80
C SER A 116 25.79 -6.81 -16.35
N VAL A 117 24.60 -7.15 -16.83
CA VAL A 117 23.95 -8.46 -16.62
C VAL A 117 24.01 -9.25 -17.92
N THR A 118 24.63 -10.43 -17.90
CA THR A 118 24.73 -11.32 -19.07
C THR A 118 24.17 -12.70 -18.71
N ILE A 119 23.25 -13.21 -19.52
CA ILE A 119 22.74 -14.58 -19.41
C ILE A 119 23.52 -15.46 -20.40
N ARG A 120 24.09 -16.56 -19.90
CA ARG A 120 24.83 -17.54 -20.70
C ARG A 120 24.08 -18.85 -20.69
N PHE A 121 23.51 -19.24 -21.81
CA PHE A 121 22.87 -20.53 -21.97
C PHE A 121 23.88 -21.58 -22.41
N ARG A 122 23.72 -22.80 -21.93
CA ARG A 122 24.34 -24.00 -22.44
C ARG A 122 23.24 -25.01 -22.78
N SER A 123 22.98 -25.13 -24.08
CA SER A 123 21.92 -26.00 -24.60
C SER A 123 22.48 -27.32 -25.12
N GLN A 124 21.84 -28.42 -24.74
CA GLN A 124 22.10 -29.75 -25.32
C GLN A 124 21.08 -30.12 -26.40
N ARG A 125 20.17 -29.21 -26.75
CA ARG A 125 19.12 -29.44 -27.74
C ARG A 125 19.72 -29.58 -29.14
N GLU A 126 19.09 -30.44 -29.94
CA GLU A 126 19.45 -30.62 -31.36
C GLU A 126 18.99 -29.43 -32.22
N ASP A 127 17.95 -28.71 -31.78
CA ASP A 127 17.39 -27.55 -32.45
C ASP A 127 17.59 -26.27 -31.61
N ALA A 128 17.74 -25.13 -32.29
CA ALA A 128 17.79 -23.82 -31.65
C ALA A 128 16.39 -23.43 -31.12
N VAL A 129 16.37 -22.57 -30.11
CA VAL A 129 15.15 -22.11 -29.45
C VAL A 129 15.12 -20.60 -29.49
N THR A 130 14.11 -20.03 -30.12
CA THR A 130 13.89 -18.57 -30.10
C THR A 130 13.17 -18.20 -28.82
N VAL A 131 13.75 -17.30 -28.04
CA VAL A 131 13.10 -16.67 -26.89
C VAL A 131 12.39 -15.41 -27.39
N GLU A 132 11.06 -15.46 -27.45
CA GLU A 132 10.25 -14.35 -27.95
C GLU A 132 8.87 -14.24 -27.26
N PRO A 133 8.42 -13.02 -26.90
CA PRO A 133 9.25 -11.82 -26.69
C PRO A 133 10.16 -11.97 -25.46
N VAL A 134 11.18 -11.12 -25.30
CA VAL A 134 11.98 -11.07 -24.07
C VAL A 134 11.28 -10.16 -23.07
N LEU A 135 10.97 -10.70 -21.89
CA LEU A 135 10.35 -9.97 -20.80
C LEU A 135 11.43 -9.43 -19.85
N HIS A 136 11.35 -8.16 -19.53
CA HIS A 136 12.08 -7.56 -18.40
C HIS A 136 11.04 -7.11 -17.38
N ALA A 137 11.05 -7.72 -16.21
CA ALA A 137 9.99 -7.55 -15.23
C ALA A 137 10.54 -7.04 -13.91
N PHE A 138 9.66 -6.38 -13.17
CA PHE A 138 9.99 -5.74 -11.92
C PHE A 138 8.78 -5.82 -10.99
N MET A 139 9.03 -6.07 -9.71
CA MET A 139 8.03 -5.99 -8.65
C MET A 139 8.43 -4.88 -7.68
N TYR A 140 7.94 -3.67 -7.91
CA TYR A 140 8.44 -2.48 -7.22
C TYR A 140 7.50 -1.30 -7.22
N THR A 141 6.38 -1.40 -7.95
CA THR A 141 5.62 -0.21 -8.32
C THR A 141 5.19 0.52 -7.06
N GLU A 142 5.31 1.85 -7.10
CA GLU A 142 5.02 2.74 -5.97
C GLU A 142 6.07 2.82 -4.84
N ARG A 143 7.08 1.92 -4.75
CA ARG A 143 8.24 2.13 -3.86
C ARG A 143 9.19 3.21 -4.38
N LEU A 144 9.37 3.23 -5.70
CA LEU A 144 10.20 4.20 -6.42
C LEU A 144 9.41 4.82 -7.56
N ASP A 145 9.63 6.13 -7.77
CA ASP A 145 8.98 6.86 -8.85
C ASP A 145 9.50 6.38 -10.21
N THR A 146 8.60 5.93 -11.10
CA THR A 146 8.99 5.58 -12.47
C THR A 146 9.22 6.81 -13.31
N PHE A 147 10.29 6.81 -14.10
CA PHE A 147 10.59 7.87 -15.06
C PHE A 147 11.02 7.30 -16.41
N VAL A 148 10.48 7.88 -17.48
CA VAL A 148 10.90 7.62 -18.86
C VAL A 148 11.23 8.94 -19.54
N LYS A 149 12.45 9.05 -20.08
CA LYS A 149 12.92 10.26 -20.79
C LYS A 149 11.94 10.65 -21.90
N GLY A 150 11.53 11.92 -21.91
CA GLY A 150 10.56 12.48 -22.87
C GLY A 150 9.09 12.22 -22.54
N ALA A 151 8.78 11.29 -21.64
CA ALA A 151 7.42 11.05 -21.15
C ALA A 151 7.18 11.59 -19.73
N GLY A 152 8.22 11.64 -18.89
CA GLY A 152 8.15 12.13 -17.51
C GLY A 152 7.88 11.04 -16.48
N PHE A 153 7.43 11.47 -15.29
CA PHE A 153 7.13 10.58 -14.16
C PHE A 153 5.79 9.83 -14.30
N GLY A 154 5.70 8.66 -13.66
CA GLY A 154 4.50 7.82 -13.66
C GLY A 154 4.14 7.29 -15.05
N GLN A 155 5.14 7.13 -15.92
CA GLN A 155 4.99 6.62 -17.29
C GLN A 155 5.78 5.32 -17.48
N GLY A 156 5.92 4.54 -16.40
CA GLY A 156 6.65 3.28 -16.34
C GLY A 156 6.36 2.37 -17.53
N GLY A 157 5.11 2.21 -17.95
CA GLY A 157 4.72 1.41 -19.12
C GLY A 157 5.22 1.89 -20.52
N ARG A 158 5.66 3.14 -20.71
CA ARG A 158 6.00 3.67 -22.06
C ARG A 158 7.39 3.29 -22.57
N ALA A 159 7.53 3.10 -23.88
CA ALA A 159 8.83 2.84 -24.51
C ALA A 159 9.88 3.93 -24.22
N GLY A 160 11.14 3.55 -24.05
CA GLY A 160 12.22 4.46 -23.66
C GLY A 160 13.62 3.86 -23.84
N ASP A 161 14.63 4.72 -23.88
CA ASP A 161 16.04 4.29 -23.95
C ASP A 161 16.51 3.65 -22.63
N TYR A 162 15.88 4.05 -21.53
CA TYR A 162 16.00 3.46 -20.21
C TYR A 162 14.69 3.61 -19.45
N LEU A 163 14.46 2.73 -18.48
CA LEU A 163 13.50 2.93 -17.40
C LEU A 163 14.28 3.41 -16.18
N ALA A 164 13.84 4.48 -15.52
CA ALA A 164 14.41 4.91 -14.24
C ALA A 164 13.44 4.62 -13.10
N LEU A 165 13.98 4.02 -12.04
CA LEU A 165 13.35 3.85 -10.74
C LEU A 165 13.98 4.89 -9.82
N VAL A 166 13.25 5.96 -9.51
CA VAL A 166 13.81 7.17 -8.92
C VAL A 166 13.45 7.23 -7.43
N SER A 167 14.48 7.23 -6.59
CA SER A 167 14.34 7.61 -5.18
C SER A 167 14.58 9.12 -5.04
N PRO A 168 13.66 9.91 -4.45
CA PRO A 168 13.86 11.34 -4.27
C PRO A 168 15.08 11.71 -3.42
N THR A 169 15.41 10.87 -2.44
CA THR A 169 16.44 11.12 -1.41
C THR A 169 17.53 10.07 -1.35
N GLY A 170 17.26 8.86 -1.85
CA GLY A 170 18.17 7.72 -1.80
C GLY A 170 18.75 7.32 -3.17
N THR A 171 19.11 6.05 -3.30
CA THR A 171 19.66 5.50 -4.53
C THR A 171 18.55 5.28 -5.58
N SER A 172 18.81 5.73 -6.80
CA SER A 172 17.99 5.50 -7.98
C SER A 172 18.65 4.47 -8.91
N ILE A 173 17.85 3.80 -9.73
CA ILE A 173 18.30 2.75 -10.64
C ILE A 173 17.84 3.06 -12.07
N GLY A 174 18.76 3.07 -13.02
CA GLY A 174 18.47 3.09 -14.45
C GLY A 174 18.61 1.70 -15.03
N TYR A 175 17.57 1.22 -15.72
CA TYR A 175 17.55 -0.08 -16.39
C TYR A 175 17.58 0.12 -17.91
N GLN A 176 18.57 -0.49 -18.57
CA GLN A 176 18.78 -0.43 -20.03
C GLN A 176 18.93 -1.83 -20.61
N VAL A 177 18.52 -2.00 -21.86
CA VAL A 177 18.84 -3.19 -22.66
C VAL A 177 19.97 -2.82 -23.63
N PRO A 178 21.12 -3.53 -23.63
CA PRO A 178 22.26 -3.18 -24.46
C PRO A 178 21.93 -3.11 -25.96
N GLY A 179 22.13 -1.94 -26.57
CA GLY A 179 21.98 -1.76 -28.03
C GLY A 179 20.54 -1.62 -28.53
N GLU A 180 19.55 -1.63 -27.65
CA GLU A 180 18.13 -1.61 -27.99
C GLU A 180 17.36 -0.60 -27.14
N ARG A 181 16.12 -0.29 -27.55
CA ARG A 181 15.19 0.51 -26.74
C ARG A 181 14.18 -0.41 -26.09
N LEU A 182 13.86 -0.16 -24.82
CA LEU A 182 12.76 -0.84 -24.14
C LEU A 182 11.45 -0.48 -24.83
N ALA A 183 10.72 -1.48 -25.30
CA ALA A 183 9.40 -1.28 -25.88
C ALA A 183 8.36 -0.93 -24.79
N SER A 184 7.19 -0.46 -25.22
CA SER A 184 6.07 -0.28 -24.30
C SER A 184 5.67 -1.63 -23.71
N GLY A 185 5.26 -1.63 -22.45
CA GLY A 185 4.87 -2.84 -21.75
C GLY A 185 3.60 -2.66 -20.93
N LEU A 186 3.42 -3.51 -19.93
CA LEU A 186 2.22 -3.59 -19.10
C LEU A 186 2.56 -3.31 -17.64
N GLU A 187 1.60 -2.75 -16.93
CA GLU A 187 1.73 -2.36 -15.52
C GLU A 187 0.43 -2.76 -14.83
N GLN A 188 0.51 -3.62 -13.82
CA GLN A 188 -0.65 -4.13 -13.09
C GLN A 188 -0.23 -4.54 -11.67
N SER A 189 -0.95 -4.05 -10.65
CA SER A 189 -0.79 -4.47 -9.25
C SER A 189 0.66 -4.63 -8.84
N GLY A 190 1.46 -3.58 -8.98
CA GLY A 190 2.85 -3.63 -8.54
C GLY A 190 3.87 -4.21 -9.51
N PHE A 191 3.40 -4.97 -10.49
CA PHE A 191 4.19 -5.56 -11.55
C PHE A 191 4.31 -4.61 -12.74
N LEU A 192 5.55 -4.30 -13.14
CA LEU A 192 5.83 -3.69 -14.44
C LEU A 192 6.59 -4.69 -15.28
N ALA A 193 6.16 -4.85 -16.53
CA ALA A 193 6.91 -5.55 -17.54
C ALA A 193 7.24 -4.64 -18.72
N LYS A 194 8.41 -4.89 -19.31
CA LYS A 194 8.92 -4.30 -20.54
C LYS A 194 9.31 -5.40 -21.51
N PHE A 195 9.27 -5.07 -22.80
CA PHE A 195 9.67 -5.99 -23.86
C PHE A 195 10.92 -5.50 -24.59
N ALA A 196 11.74 -6.44 -25.03
CA ALA A 196 12.91 -6.24 -25.89
C ALA A 196 12.89 -7.24 -27.07
N ASP A 197 13.84 -7.10 -27.99
CA ASP A 197 13.90 -7.96 -29.17
C ASP A 197 14.21 -9.42 -28.79
N SER A 198 13.75 -10.35 -29.64
CA SER A 198 13.97 -11.79 -29.47
C SER A 198 15.44 -12.19 -29.71
N TYR A 199 15.87 -13.28 -29.08
CA TYR A 199 17.17 -13.90 -29.37
C TYR A 199 17.06 -15.42 -29.50
N ASP A 200 18.01 -16.02 -30.22
CA ASP A 200 18.10 -17.47 -30.39
C ASP A 200 19.10 -18.08 -29.40
N VAL A 201 18.66 -19.10 -28.68
CA VAL A 201 19.55 -20.02 -27.94
C VAL A 201 19.98 -21.13 -28.91
N ALA A 202 21.28 -21.18 -29.20
CA ALA A 202 21.84 -22.10 -30.18
C ALA A 202 21.67 -23.58 -29.78
N ALA A 203 21.50 -24.44 -30.79
CA ALA A 203 21.57 -25.89 -30.62
C ALA A 203 22.99 -26.33 -30.24
N CYS A 204 23.10 -27.34 -29.36
CA CYS A 204 24.36 -28.01 -29.00
C CYS A 204 25.54 -27.07 -28.71
N GLY A 205 25.31 -25.97 -27.97
CA GLY A 205 26.30 -24.92 -27.82
C GLY A 205 26.04 -23.96 -26.66
N GLU A 206 26.90 -22.94 -26.58
CA GLU A 206 26.75 -21.83 -25.64
C GLU A 206 26.23 -20.59 -26.37
N THR A 207 25.35 -19.85 -25.73
CA THR A 207 24.81 -18.57 -26.21
C THR A 207 24.97 -17.52 -25.11
N GLU A 208 25.64 -16.42 -25.41
CA GLU A 208 25.74 -15.27 -24.50
C GLU A 208 24.75 -14.19 -24.92
N VAL A 209 23.94 -13.73 -23.96
CA VAL A 209 22.91 -12.71 -24.15
C VAL A 209 23.20 -11.54 -23.21
N PRO A 210 23.62 -10.38 -23.73
CA PRO A 210 23.68 -9.15 -22.95
C PRO A 210 22.26 -8.76 -22.54
N HIS A 211 21.87 -9.06 -21.30
CA HIS A 211 20.48 -8.97 -20.85
C HIS A 211 20.11 -7.56 -20.39
N ALA A 212 20.95 -6.94 -19.57
CA ALA A 212 20.67 -5.63 -19.02
C ALA A 212 21.94 -4.86 -18.65
N ILE A 213 21.82 -3.53 -18.55
CA ILE A 213 22.75 -2.66 -17.84
C ILE A 213 21.96 -1.96 -16.73
N LEU A 214 22.43 -2.12 -15.50
CA LEU A 214 21.87 -1.48 -14.31
C LEU A 214 22.78 -0.32 -13.92
N THR A 215 22.30 0.91 -14.07
CA THR A 215 23.00 2.12 -13.61
C THR A 215 22.52 2.49 -12.21
N VAL A 216 23.40 2.41 -11.21
CA VAL A 216 23.08 2.74 -9.81
C VAL A 216 23.66 4.11 -9.49
N ALA A 217 22.83 5.06 -9.09
CA ALA A 217 23.27 6.44 -8.85
C ALA A 217 22.23 7.23 -8.04
N GLY A 218 22.60 8.40 -7.53
CA GLY A 218 21.67 9.23 -6.77
C GLY A 218 22.33 10.46 -6.15
N PRO A 219 21.58 11.23 -5.33
CA PRO A 219 20.14 11.07 -5.13
C PRO A 219 19.31 11.58 -6.31
N GLY A 220 18.09 11.04 -6.46
CA GLY A 220 17.11 11.50 -7.44
C GLY A 220 17.46 11.27 -8.91
N LEU A 221 16.55 11.74 -9.76
CA LEU A 221 16.66 11.63 -11.22
C LEU A 221 17.92 12.32 -11.76
N GLN A 222 18.31 13.44 -11.17
CA GLN A 222 19.47 14.21 -11.64
C GLN A 222 20.80 13.47 -11.41
N GLY A 223 20.96 12.79 -10.27
CA GLY A 223 22.13 11.95 -10.01
C GLY A 223 22.21 10.81 -11.03
N LEU A 224 21.09 10.15 -11.28
CA LEU A 224 21.00 9.06 -12.26
C LEU A 224 21.31 9.51 -13.69
N GLN A 225 20.72 10.61 -14.15
CA GLN A 225 20.96 11.12 -15.51
C GLN A 225 22.41 11.59 -15.72
N LYS A 226 23.10 12.07 -14.68
CA LYS A 226 24.54 12.38 -14.75
C LYS A 226 25.37 11.12 -14.94
N ALA A 227 25.07 10.06 -14.19
CA ALA A 227 25.76 8.78 -14.33
C ALA A 227 25.53 8.13 -15.71
N LEU A 228 24.29 8.20 -16.23
CA LEU A 228 23.98 7.75 -17.59
C LEU A 228 24.74 8.57 -18.64
N ALA A 229 24.77 9.90 -18.51
CA ALA A 229 25.48 10.76 -19.44
C ALA A 229 27.00 10.54 -19.41
N GLU A 230 27.59 10.32 -18.22
CA GLU A 230 29.00 9.96 -18.05
C GLU A 230 29.32 8.66 -18.78
N ALA A 231 28.49 7.62 -18.60
CA ALA A 231 28.65 6.33 -19.25
C ALA A 231 28.55 6.41 -20.79
N ASP A 232 27.61 7.22 -21.29
CA ASP A 232 27.41 7.43 -22.74
C ASP A 232 28.43 8.42 -23.35
N GLY A 233 29.29 9.03 -22.53
CA GLY A 233 30.20 10.10 -22.98
C GLY A 233 29.48 11.37 -23.46
N THR A 234 28.24 11.57 -23.01
CA THR A 234 27.40 12.72 -23.37
C THR A 234 27.67 13.89 -22.44
N THR A 235 27.87 15.09 -23.01
CA THR A 235 28.06 16.30 -22.22
C THR A 235 26.72 16.95 -21.88
N LEU A 236 26.51 17.27 -20.59
CA LEU A 236 25.37 18.06 -20.13
C LEU A 236 25.83 19.50 -19.82
N ARG A 237 24.98 20.49 -20.06
CA ARG A 237 25.16 21.85 -19.50
C ARG A 237 24.49 21.93 -18.14
N THR A 238 25.09 22.70 -17.23
CA THR A 238 24.53 22.90 -15.89
C THR A 238 23.83 24.25 -15.80
N ILE A 239 22.59 24.26 -15.33
CA ILE A 239 21.84 25.46 -14.94
C ILE A 239 21.84 25.53 -13.41
N THR A 240 22.18 26.68 -12.86
CA THR A 240 22.25 26.93 -11.42
C THR A 240 21.40 28.13 -11.03
N GLY A 241 21.07 28.27 -9.76
CA GLY A 241 20.40 29.46 -9.25
C GLY A 241 19.99 29.31 -7.80
N VAL A 242 19.24 30.30 -7.32
CA VAL A 242 18.64 30.27 -5.98
C VAL A 242 17.14 30.51 -6.11
N VAL A 243 16.34 29.67 -5.44
CA VAL A 243 14.92 29.93 -5.22
C VAL A 243 14.77 30.80 -3.97
N ARG A 244 14.08 31.93 -4.10
CA ARG A 244 13.89 32.91 -3.01
C ARG A 244 12.42 33.16 -2.73
N ASP A 245 12.10 33.45 -1.47
CA ASP A 245 10.79 34.00 -1.11
C ASP A 245 10.66 35.48 -1.50
N SER A 246 9.49 36.06 -1.19
CA SER A 246 9.20 37.47 -1.48
C SER A 246 10.07 38.46 -0.69
N GLY A 247 10.66 38.03 0.43
CA GLY A 247 11.63 38.78 1.23
C GLY A 247 13.07 38.68 0.73
N GLY A 248 13.34 37.82 -0.27
CA GLY A 248 14.67 37.58 -0.84
C GLY A 248 15.50 36.51 -0.11
N THR A 249 14.93 35.82 0.88
CA THR A 249 15.60 34.72 1.59
C THR A 249 15.57 33.45 0.74
N GLY A 250 16.66 32.70 0.72
CA GLY A 250 16.73 31.43 0.00
C GLY A 250 15.83 30.37 0.64
N GLN A 251 15.19 29.54 -0.18
CA GLN A 251 14.17 28.58 0.25
C GLN A 251 14.54 27.14 -0.10
N GLY A 252 14.85 26.33 0.92
CA GLY A 252 15.13 24.90 0.78
C GLY A 252 13.90 24.01 0.61
N GLY A 253 14.12 22.81 0.07
CA GLY A 253 13.06 21.81 -0.14
C GLY A 253 12.08 22.15 -1.27
N VAL A 254 12.42 23.10 -2.15
CA VAL A 254 11.60 23.45 -3.31
C VAL A 254 12.02 22.58 -4.48
N ARG A 255 11.05 21.94 -5.15
CA ARG A 255 11.34 21.18 -6.37
C ARG A 255 11.47 22.14 -7.56
N VAL A 256 12.58 22.05 -8.28
CA VAL A 256 12.81 22.80 -9.51
C VAL A 256 12.75 21.84 -10.69
N HIS A 257 11.82 22.07 -11.61
CA HIS A 257 11.60 21.25 -12.79
C HIS A 257 12.13 21.96 -14.04
N ALA A 258 12.67 21.18 -14.98
CA ALA A 258 13.12 21.65 -16.27
C ALA A 258 12.35 20.97 -17.40
N LEU A 259 11.74 21.78 -18.26
CA LEU A 259 11.10 21.34 -19.50
C LEU A 259 11.84 21.93 -20.69
N SER A 260 11.85 21.22 -21.81
CA SER A 260 12.18 21.84 -23.09
C SER A 260 11.08 22.86 -23.43
N ARG A 261 11.42 23.87 -24.22
CA ARG A 261 10.45 24.88 -24.68
C ARG A 261 9.33 24.31 -25.56
N ASP A 262 9.53 23.10 -26.09
CA ASP A 262 8.52 22.36 -26.84
C ASP A 262 7.61 21.51 -25.91
N GLY A 263 7.81 21.58 -24.59
CA GLY A 263 6.98 20.95 -23.56
C GLY A 263 7.46 19.57 -23.10
N GLU A 264 8.65 19.12 -23.51
CA GLU A 264 9.19 17.83 -23.08
C GLU A 264 9.75 17.94 -21.65
N TYR A 265 9.33 17.07 -20.75
CA TYR A 265 9.87 17.03 -19.40
C TYR A 265 11.26 16.40 -19.37
N LEU A 266 12.24 17.15 -18.85
CA LEU A 266 13.66 16.77 -18.91
C LEU A 266 14.16 16.16 -17.59
N THR A 267 14.01 16.91 -16.50
CA THR A 267 14.58 16.54 -15.19
C THR A 267 14.02 17.41 -14.05
N ARG A 268 14.36 17.04 -12.81
CA ARG A 268 14.09 17.84 -11.59
C ARG A 268 15.22 17.72 -10.56
N THR A 269 15.30 18.71 -9.69
CA THR A 269 16.14 18.70 -8.47
C THR A 269 15.40 19.35 -7.31
N THR A 270 15.95 19.23 -6.10
CA THR A 270 15.43 19.89 -4.90
C THR A 270 16.44 20.92 -4.42
N THR A 271 15.99 22.11 -4.04
CA THR A 271 16.87 23.14 -3.48
C THR A 271 17.49 22.71 -2.16
N ALA A 272 18.76 23.07 -1.96
CA ALA A 272 19.41 23.01 -0.66
C ALA A 272 18.80 24.02 0.32
N GLU A 273 19.13 23.93 1.62
CA GLU A 273 18.58 24.79 2.68
C GLU A 273 18.69 26.30 2.39
N ASP A 274 19.76 26.72 1.73
CA ASP A 274 20.00 28.12 1.33
C ASP A 274 19.27 28.54 0.03
N GLY A 275 18.42 27.66 -0.51
CA GLY A 275 17.67 27.83 -1.73
C GLY A 275 18.44 27.53 -3.01
N SER A 276 19.72 27.20 -2.94
CA SER A 276 20.53 26.92 -4.14
C SER A 276 20.08 25.63 -4.83
N TYR A 277 20.14 25.61 -6.16
CA TYR A 277 19.86 24.42 -6.96
C TYR A 277 20.82 24.28 -8.15
N SER A 278 20.92 23.05 -8.67
CA SER A 278 21.69 22.73 -9.87
C SER A 278 21.00 21.63 -10.69
N LEU A 279 20.76 21.90 -11.96
CA LEU A 279 20.16 20.99 -12.94
C LEU A 279 21.13 20.77 -14.09
N ALA A 280 21.22 19.54 -14.62
CA ALA A 280 22.02 19.26 -15.81
C ALA A 280 21.12 18.76 -16.94
N VAL A 281 21.21 19.43 -18.09
CA VAL A 281 20.35 19.23 -19.26
C VAL A 281 21.19 19.14 -20.53
N ASP A 282 20.59 18.64 -21.61
CA ASP A 282 21.23 18.65 -22.93
C ASP A 282 21.55 20.11 -23.36
N PRO A 283 22.81 20.41 -23.74
CA PRO A 283 23.21 21.76 -24.14
C PRO A 283 22.52 22.31 -25.39
N SER A 284 21.94 21.45 -26.23
CA SER A 284 21.20 21.84 -27.43
C SER A 284 19.78 22.34 -27.15
N LEU A 285 19.24 22.05 -25.97
CA LEU A 285 17.86 22.38 -25.63
C LEU A 285 17.72 23.77 -25.01
N THR A 286 16.70 24.50 -25.47
CA THR A 286 16.16 25.66 -24.75
C THR A 286 15.22 25.18 -23.66
N VAL A 287 15.42 25.67 -22.44
CA VAL A 287 14.77 25.14 -21.24
C VAL A 287 13.92 26.22 -20.56
N ASP A 288 12.74 25.84 -20.12
CA ASP A 288 11.90 26.60 -19.19
C ASP A 288 11.90 25.92 -17.81
N LEU A 289 12.04 26.73 -16.76
CA LEU A 289 12.07 26.28 -15.38
C LEU A 289 10.75 26.56 -14.67
N PHE A 290 10.40 25.65 -13.77
CA PHE A 290 9.28 25.78 -12.86
C PHE A 290 9.76 25.47 -11.44
N ALA A 291 9.19 26.14 -10.44
CA ALA A 291 9.43 25.79 -9.03
C ALA A 291 8.10 25.46 -8.34
N PHE A 292 8.12 24.42 -7.54
CA PHE A 292 6.96 23.92 -6.81
C PHE A 292 7.36 23.42 -5.43
N ARG A 293 6.61 23.88 -4.43
CA ARG A 293 6.56 23.30 -3.08
C ARG A 293 5.12 23.48 -2.61
N ARG A 294 4.53 22.43 -2.06
CA ARG A 294 3.14 22.48 -1.57
C ARG A 294 2.98 23.60 -0.56
N GLY A 295 1.88 24.35 -0.66
CA GLY A 295 1.65 25.53 0.18
C GLY A 295 2.27 26.84 -0.34
N ASP A 296 3.14 26.78 -1.35
CA ASP A 296 3.59 27.98 -2.08
C ASP A 296 2.79 28.16 -3.38
N GLY A 297 2.75 29.38 -3.91
CA GLY A 297 2.16 29.63 -5.22
C GLY A 297 3.05 29.09 -6.36
N PRO A 298 2.49 28.67 -7.50
CA PRO A 298 3.27 28.12 -8.61
C PRO A 298 4.22 29.16 -9.22
N VAL A 299 5.42 28.71 -9.61
CA VAL A 299 6.41 29.54 -10.33
C VAL A 299 6.69 28.94 -11.69
N GLY A 300 6.70 29.80 -12.71
CA GLY A 300 7.09 29.46 -14.08
C GLY A 300 5.95 29.59 -15.10
N PRO A 301 6.25 29.40 -16.40
CA PRO A 301 7.58 29.10 -16.94
C PRO A 301 8.55 30.29 -16.83
N VAL A 302 9.81 30.01 -16.46
CA VAL A 302 10.92 30.97 -16.48
C VAL A 302 11.99 30.48 -17.45
N ALA A 303 12.24 31.24 -18.53
CA ALA A 303 13.20 30.85 -19.55
C ALA A 303 14.65 30.85 -19.03
N ALA A 304 15.33 29.71 -19.12
CA ALA A 304 16.75 29.56 -18.80
C ALA A 304 17.64 29.98 -19.97
N GLY A 305 17.62 31.28 -20.28
CA GLY A 305 18.45 31.91 -21.31
C GLY A 305 19.93 32.04 -20.96
N SER A 306 20.32 31.67 -19.73
CA SER A 306 21.70 31.59 -19.25
C SER A 306 21.87 30.37 -18.34
N ASP A 307 23.10 30.05 -17.94
CA ASP A 307 23.40 28.95 -17.02
C ASP A 307 23.19 29.34 -15.54
N SER A 308 22.73 30.57 -15.28
CA SER A 308 22.34 31.06 -13.95
C SER A 308 20.93 31.71 -14.00
N VAL A 309 19.99 31.17 -13.22
CA VAL A 309 18.59 31.61 -13.20
C VAL A 309 18.05 31.57 -11.78
N ASP A 310 17.76 32.73 -11.19
CA ASP A 310 17.05 32.77 -9.91
C ASP A 310 15.54 32.66 -10.12
N LEU A 311 14.86 32.02 -9.18
CA LEU A 311 13.40 31.86 -9.18
C LEU A 311 12.83 32.52 -7.92
N ALA A 312 11.69 33.18 -8.05
CA ALA A 312 11.04 33.87 -6.93
C ALA A 312 9.68 33.24 -6.65
N LEU A 313 9.51 32.69 -5.44
CA LEU A 313 8.23 32.21 -4.95
C LEU A 313 7.30 33.41 -4.68
N PRO A 314 5.98 33.27 -4.94
CA PRO A 314 4.99 34.24 -4.51
C PRO A 314 4.99 34.43 -2.99
N ALA A 315 4.40 35.54 -2.52
CA ALA A 315 4.20 35.74 -1.09
C ALA A 315 3.23 34.69 -0.51
N GLY A 316 3.56 34.16 0.66
CA GLY A 316 2.75 33.21 1.41
C GLY A 316 2.90 33.45 2.92
N GLY A 317 2.15 32.71 3.71
CA GLY A 317 2.23 32.70 5.16
C GLY A 317 2.17 31.27 5.71
N LEU A 318 1.98 31.16 7.02
CA LEU A 318 1.88 29.88 7.73
C LEU A 318 0.52 29.77 8.42
N ILE A 319 0.00 28.55 8.52
CA ILE A 319 -1.12 28.16 9.37
C ILE A 319 -0.55 27.20 10.40
N HIS A 320 -0.65 27.56 11.68
CA HIS A 320 -0.23 26.74 12.80
C HIS A 320 -1.47 26.27 13.56
N VAL A 321 -1.61 24.95 13.70
CA VAL A 321 -2.75 24.30 14.35
C VAL A 321 -2.26 23.59 15.59
N ILE A 322 -2.94 23.82 16.72
CA ILE A 322 -2.79 23.04 17.95
C ILE A 322 -4.14 22.41 18.28
N ALA A 323 -4.17 21.09 18.44
CA ALA A 323 -5.37 20.30 18.68
C ALA A 323 -5.41 19.71 20.10
N SER A 324 -6.58 19.79 20.73
CA SER A 324 -6.86 19.25 22.06
C SER A 324 -8.27 18.65 22.12
N GLU A 325 -8.50 17.79 23.11
CA GLU A 325 -9.82 17.26 23.41
C GLU A 325 -10.51 18.11 24.49
N LEU A 326 -11.81 18.32 24.33
CA LEU A 326 -12.65 18.98 25.34
C LEU A 326 -12.57 18.20 26.66
N ASP A 327 -12.10 18.87 27.71
CA ASP A 327 -11.87 18.29 29.04
C ASP A 327 -10.89 17.07 29.06
N GLY A 328 -10.07 16.92 28.01
CA GLY A 328 -9.17 15.79 27.81
C GLY A 328 -7.70 16.20 27.57
N PRO A 329 -6.92 15.37 26.85
CA PRO A 329 -5.51 15.65 26.55
C PRO A 329 -5.33 16.88 25.64
N THR A 330 -4.20 17.57 25.83
CA THR A 330 -3.81 18.75 25.05
C THR A 330 -2.94 18.44 23.84
N ASN A 331 -2.61 17.16 23.62
CA ASN A 331 -1.77 16.64 22.56
C ASN A 331 -2.52 15.57 21.77
N LEU A 332 -3.67 15.96 21.20
CA LEU A 332 -4.59 15.04 20.55
C LEU A 332 -4.12 14.75 19.13
N PRO A 333 -3.84 13.49 18.74
CA PRO A 333 -3.52 13.17 17.35
C PRO A 333 -4.74 13.44 16.46
N VAL A 334 -4.55 14.18 15.37
CA VAL A 334 -5.63 14.62 14.48
C VAL A 334 -5.21 14.65 13.02
N ARG A 335 -6.17 14.50 12.10
CA ARG A 335 -6.02 14.94 10.72
C ARG A 335 -6.33 16.42 10.62
N VAL A 336 -5.45 17.19 9.98
CA VAL A 336 -5.65 18.60 9.63
C VAL A 336 -5.74 18.74 8.12
N GLN A 337 -6.78 19.41 7.64
CA GLN A 337 -7.01 19.65 6.23
C GLN A 337 -7.12 21.14 5.95
N VAL A 338 -6.50 21.62 4.88
CA VAL A 338 -6.59 23.02 4.44
C VAL A 338 -7.23 23.05 3.05
N LEU A 339 -8.43 23.61 2.98
CA LEU A 339 -9.25 23.68 1.77
C LEU A 339 -9.34 25.12 1.25
N PRO A 340 -9.37 25.33 -0.08
CA PRO A 340 -9.59 26.66 -0.65
C PRO A 340 -11.03 27.10 -0.38
N THR A 341 -11.22 28.40 -0.08
CA THR A 341 -12.56 29.00 0.01
C THR A 341 -13.09 29.53 -1.34
N GLY A 342 -12.30 29.39 -2.41
CA GLY A 342 -12.56 29.97 -3.73
C GLY A 342 -12.18 29.04 -4.88
N ASP A 343 -11.32 29.52 -5.77
CA ASP A 343 -10.93 28.82 -7.00
C ASP A 343 -10.21 27.48 -6.73
N ASP A 344 -10.19 26.62 -7.76
CA ASP A 344 -9.45 25.36 -7.74
C ASP A 344 -7.94 25.59 -7.54
N LEU A 345 -7.32 24.70 -6.77
CA LEU A 345 -5.89 24.71 -6.54
C LEU A 345 -5.11 24.39 -7.80
N TYR A 346 -3.93 25.01 -7.91
CA TYR A 346 -2.96 24.63 -8.93
C TYR A 346 -2.55 23.17 -8.75
N SER A 347 -2.82 22.35 -9.77
CA SER A 347 -2.34 20.98 -9.87
C SER A 347 -1.10 20.96 -10.78
N PRO A 348 0.09 20.57 -10.28
CA PRO A 348 1.26 20.42 -11.13
C PRO A 348 0.99 19.36 -12.22
N PRO A 349 1.60 19.51 -13.42
CA PRO A 349 1.48 18.51 -14.47
C PRO A 349 1.94 17.13 -13.99
N ARG A 350 1.29 16.06 -14.47
CA ARG A 350 1.56 14.68 -13.99
C ARG A 350 3.03 14.31 -14.19
N GLU A 351 3.60 14.73 -15.30
CA GLU A 351 4.98 14.47 -15.69
C GLU A 351 6.01 15.04 -14.70
N PHE A 352 5.62 15.92 -13.77
CA PHE A 352 6.49 16.45 -12.71
C PHE A 352 6.72 15.44 -11.60
N GLY A 353 5.84 14.44 -11.45
CA GLY A 353 5.90 13.43 -10.38
C GLY A 353 5.67 14.01 -9.00
N GLU A 354 4.86 15.08 -8.88
CA GLU A 354 4.47 15.63 -7.59
C GLU A 354 3.26 14.89 -7.03
N LYS A 355 3.33 14.50 -5.75
CA LYS A 355 2.20 13.87 -5.05
C LYS A 355 1.00 14.84 -5.12
N LYS A 356 -0.13 14.36 -5.63
CA LYS A 356 -1.40 15.09 -5.63
C LYS A 356 -2.12 14.84 -4.30
N ILE A 357 -2.89 15.81 -3.85
CA ILE A 357 -3.95 15.57 -2.86
C ILE A 357 -5.26 15.60 -3.63
N GLU A 358 -6.09 14.58 -3.39
CA GLU A 358 -7.42 14.48 -3.98
C GLU A 358 -8.36 15.55 -3.42
N ASP A 359 -9.52 15.70 -4.05
CA ASP A 359 -10.63 16.53 -3.56
C ASP A 359 -10.27 17.99 -3.24
N ASN A 360 -9.39 18.59 -4.06
CA ASN A 360 -9.06 20.03 -4.06
C ASN A 360 -8.56 20.56 -2.69
N ARG A 361 -7.67 19.80 -2.02
CA ARG A 361 -7.04 20.20 -0.75
C ARG A 361 -5.62 20.72 -0.95
N LEU A 362 -5.26 21.77 -0.21
CA LEU A 362 -3.89 22.29 -0.19
C LEU A 362 -3.00 21.41 0.68
N HIS A 363 -3.52 20.98 1.83
CA HIS A 363 -2.87 20.08 2.77
C HIS A 363 -3.84 19.05 3.33
N VAL A 364 -3.29 17.87 3.60
CA VAL A 364 -3.84 16.84 4.48
C VAL A 364 -2.65 16.37 5.29
N GLU A 365 -2.61 16.74 6.57
CA GLU A 365 -1.52 16.43 7.48
C GLU A 365 -2.03 15.56 8.63
N TRP A 366 -1.23 14.57 9.01
CA TRP A 366 -1.50 13.65 10.10
C TRP A 366 -0.69 14.09 11.33
N ALA A 367 -1.23 15.02 12.10
CA ALA A 367 -0.54 15.64 13.23
C ALA A 367 -0.60 14.73 14.45
N VAL A 368 0.33 13.77 14.56
CA VAL A 368 0.33 12.76 15.65
C VAL A 368 0.54 13.35 17.05
N THR A 369 1.07 14.57 17.16
CA THR A 369 1.21 15.31 18.43
C THR A 369 0.08 16.31 18.67
N GLY A 370 -0.81 16.49 17.69
CA GLY A 370 -1.78 17.57 17.66
C GLY A 370 -1.21 18.94 17.29
N ASP A 371 0.07 19.04 16.91
CA ASP A 371 0.75 20.30 16.58
C ASP A 371 1.33 20.20 15.16
N VAL A 372 0.91 21.12 14.27
CA VAL A 372 1.42 21.17 12.89
C VAL A 372 1.44 22.59 12.34
N THR A 373 2.49 22.92 11.60
CA THR A 373 2.61 24.18 10.84
C THR A 373 2.69 23.91 9.34
N MET A 374 1.79 24.53 8.58
CA MET A 374 1.69 24.36 7.12
C MET A 374 1.86 25.71 6.41
N ARG A 375 2.43 25.69 5.20
CA ARG A 375 2.51 26.89 4.33
C ARG A 375 1.23 27.09 3.56
N ALA A 376 0.82 28.33 3.32
CA ALA A 376 -0.27 28.60 2.40
C ALA A 376 -0.04 29.91 1.62
N PRO A 377 -0.51 30.00 0.36
CA PRO A 377 -0.56 31.27 -0.35
C PRO A 377 -1.42 32.29 0.41
N VAL A 378 -1.11 33.58 0.24
CA VAL A 378 -1.95 34.66 0.77
C VAL A 378 -3.38 34.52 0.27
N GLY A 379 -4.35 34.50 1.19
CA GLY A 379 -5.75 34.27 0.86
C GLY A 379 -6.56 33.68 2.02
N SER A 380 -7.84 33.42 1.76
CA SER A 380 -8.78 32.82 2.71
C SER A 380 -8.84 31.30 2.53
N TRP A 381 -8.73 30.56 3.63
CA TRP A 381 -8.65 29.10 3.68
C TRP A 381 -9.61 28.54 4.73
N GLU A 382 -10.23 27.39 4.47
CA GLU A 382 -10.96 26.62 5.48
C GLU A 382 -10.01 25.58 6.08
N VAL A 383 -9.81 25.64 7.39
CA VAL A 383 -9.09 24.64 8.18
C VAL A 383 -10.13 23.69 8.78
N VAL A 384 -9.97 22.40 8.53
CA VAL A 384 -10.79 21.35 9.12
C VAL A 384 -9.91 20.42 9.92
N VAL A 385 -10.26 20.17 11.19
CA VAL A 385 -9.56 19.25 12.08
C VAL A 385 -10.52 18.14 12.52
N SER A 386 -10.05 16.89 12.45
CA SER A 386 -10.85 15.70 12.72
C SER A 386 -10.03 14.59 13.40
N ARG A 387 -10.69 13.75 14.20
CA ARG A 387 -10.14 12.50 14.77
C ARG A 387 -11.09 11.32 14.50
N GLY A 388 -11.25 10.96 13.22
CA GLY A 388 -12.16 9.88 12.82
C GLY A 388 -13.64 10.16 13.13
N TYR A 389 -14.41 9.09 13.27
CA TYR A 389 -15.87 9.14 13.45
C TYR A 389 -16.34 9.05 14.90
N GLU A 390 -15.43 9.13 15.87
CA GLU A 390 -15.83 9.22 17.28
C GLU A 390 -15.98 10.67 17.76
N TYR A 391 -15.49 11.62 16.96
CA TYR A 391 -15.36 13.03 17.32
C TYR A 391 -16.17 13.94 16.38
N GLU A 392 -16.61 15.06 16.93
CA GLU A 392 -17.11 16.19 16.15
C GLU A 392 -16.00 16.87 15.34
N LEU A 393 -16.38 17.51 14.23
CA LEU A 393 -15.43 18.27 13.40
C LEU A 393 -15.19 19.67 13.98
N PHE A 394 -13.93 20.09 14.00
CA PHE A 394 -13.58 21.50 14.12
C PHE A 394 -13.42 22.13 12.74
N ARG A 395 -13.97 23.34 12.54
CA ARG A 395 -13.86 24.10 11.30
C ARG A 395 -13.64 25.58 11.58
N GLU A 396 -12.67 26.18 10.91
CA GLU A 396 -12.40 27.61 10.97
C GLU A 396 -11.99 28.16 9.60
N THR A 397 -12.50 29.33 9.24
CA THR A 397 -11.99 30.07 8.07
C THR A 397 -10.92 31.05 8.52
N VAL A 398 -9.73 30.96 7.93
CA VAL A 398 -8.56 31.77 8.27
C VAL A 398 -8.08 32.60 7.08
N ASP A 399 -7.60 33.82 7.35
CA ASP A 399 -7.00 34.71 6.35
C ASP A 399 -5.46 34.69 6.49
N VAL A 400 -4.78 34.05 5.55
CA VAL A 400 -3.32 33.99 5.50
C VAL A 400 -2.77 35.26 4.87
N THR A 401 -1.86 35.93 5.59
CA THR A 401 -1.18 37.14 5.14
C THR A 401 0.31 36.89 4.91
N ALA A 402 0.94 37.73 4.09
CA ALA A 402 2.32 37.55 3.69
C ALA A 402 3.26 37.58 4.90
N ASP A 403 4.14 36.58 4.98
CA ASP A 403 5.20 36.43 6.00
C ASP A 403 4.69 36.38 7.45
N ALA A 404 3.41 36.03 7.65
CA ALA A 404 2.78 35.88 8.96
C ALA A 404 2.32 34.45 9.21
N THR A 405 2.21 34.09 10.49
CA THR A 405 1.57 32.86 10.96
C THR A 405 0.18 33.16 11.49
N VAL A 406 -0.82 32.38 11.07
CA VAL A 406 -2.15 32.35 11.69
C VAL A 406 -2.19 31.18 12.68
N GLU A 407 -2.62 31.46 13.90
CA GLU A 407 -2.77 30.46 14.98
C GLU A 407 -4.21 29.95 15.00
N VAL A 408 -4.39 28.63 15.04
CA VAL A 408 -5.68 27.93 15.11
C VAL A 408 -5.67 26.98 16.30
N GLU A 409 -6.49 27.27 17.31
CA GLU A 409 -6.68 26.42 18.49
C GLU A 409 -7.92 25.53 18.27
N ALA A 410 -7.70 24.28 17.88
CA ALA A 410 -8.76 23.32 17.61
C ALA A 410 -9.08 22.49 18.88
N VAL A 411 -10.29 22.68 19.43
CA VAL A 411 -10.81 21.85 20.53
C VAL A 411 -11.87 20.91 19.96
N LEU A 412 -11.64 19.60 20.05
CA LEU A 412 -12.55 18.57 19.55
C LEU A 412 -13.33 17.92 20.70
N GLU A 413 -14.60 17.60 20.46
CA GLU A 413 -15.47 16.86 21.38
C GLU A 413 -15.57 15.41 20.91
N ARG A 414 -15.31 14.45 21.81
CA ARG A 414 -15.63 13.03 21.58
C ARG A 414 -17.11 12.82 21.88
N SER A 415 -17.92 12.61 20.85
CA SER A 415 -19.38 12.53 20.96
C SER A 415 -19.94 11.11 20.85
N VAL A 416 -19.15 10.16 20.33
CA VAL A 416 -19.49 8.74 20.33
C VAL A 416 -18.84 8.05 21.52
N ASP A 417 -19.63 7.32 22.28
CA ASP A 417 -19.17 6.53 23.42
C ASP A 417 -18.78 5.12 22.96
N THR A 418 -17.49 4.88 22.83
CA THR A 418 -16.90 3.57 22.52
C THR A 418 -16.22 2.94 23.73
N THR A 419 -16.66 3.28 24.97
CA THR A 419 -16.08 2.72 26.20
C THR A 419 -16.08 1.18 26.18
N GLY A 420 -14.92 0.59 26.44
CA GLY A 420 -14.67 -0.85 26.40
C GLY A 420 -14.38 -1.41 25.01
N PHE A 421 -14.46 -0.58 23.96
CA PHE A 421 -14.21 -0.97 22.58
C PHE A 421 -12.88 -0.42 22.05
N MET A 422 -12.24 -1.21 21.18
CA MET A 422 -11.04 -0.82 20.44
C MET A 422 -11.19 -1.21 18.97
N CYS A 423 -10.85 -0.32 18.04
CA CYS A 423 -11.13 -0.56 16.63
C CYS A 423 -9.88 -1.01 15.85
N ALA A 424 -10.07 -2.06 15.06
CA ALA A 424 -9.06 -2.67 14.21
C ALA A 424 -9.36 -2.47 12.73
N ASP A 425 -8.29 -2.34 11.95
CA ASP A 425 -8.32 -2.45 10.49
C ASP A 425 -7.37 -3.58 10.11
N TYR A 426 -7.96 -4.70 9.67
CA TYR A 426 -7.24 -5.96 9.46
C TYR A 426 -6.45 -6.01 8.15
N HIS A 427 -6.57 -5.00 7.29
CA HIS A 427 -6.15 -5.09 5.90
C HIS A 427 -5.47 -3.79 5.43
N ILE A 428 -4.21 -3.60 5.78
CA ILE A 428 -3.41 -2.41 5.44
C ILE A 428 -2.13 -2.83 4.72
N HIS A 429 -1.93 -2.28 3.52
CA HIS A 429 -0.74 -2.49 2.68
C HIS A 429 0.20 -1.30 2.74
N THR A 430 1.48 -1.56 2.92
CA THR A 430 2.54 -0.56 2.86
C THR A 430 3.32 -0.71 1.55
N TYR A 431 4.29 0.16 1.32
CA TYR A 431 5.26 -0.02 0.24
C TYR A 431 5.96 -1.38 0.23
N ARG A 432 5.88 -2.20 1.28
CA ARG A 432 6.37 -3.58 1.24
C ARG A 432 5.49 -4.48 0.36
N SER A 433 4.21 -4.21 0.24
CA SER A 433 3.36 -4.74 -0.83
C SER A 433 3.77 -4.14 -2.18
N PRO A 434 3.72 -4.91 -3.27
CA PRO A 434 4.17 -4.42 -4.57
C PRO A 434 3.25 -3.35 -5.16
N ASP A 435 2.00 -3.27 -4.72
CA ASP A 435 0.92 -2.44 -5.27
C ASP A 435 0.46 -1.30 -4.34
N SER A 436 1.19 -1.05 -3.26
CA SER A 436 0.98 0.10 -2.37
C SER A 436 2.18 1.04 -2.41
N GLY A 437 1.91 2.34 -2.43
CA GLY A 437 2.92 3.41 -2.49
C GLY A 437 3.13 4.16 -1.19
N ASP A 438 2.37 3.80 -0.18
CA ASP A 438 2.38 4.53 1.07
C ASP A 438 3.50 4.05 1.97
N ASP A 439 4.20 5.03 2.54
CA ASP A 439 5.20 4.80 3.56
C ASP A 439 4.54 4.16 4.81
N SER A 440 5.19 3.15 5.41
CA SER A 440 4.66 2.46 6.58
C SER A 440 4.43 3.41 7.77
N ARG A 441 5.27 4.43 7.94
CA ARG A 441 5.11 5.46 8.98
C ARG A 441 3.91 6.35 8.67
N GLU A 442 3.70 6.74 7.42
CA GLU A 442 2.53 7.52 6.99
C GLU A 442 1.21 6.79 7.27
N LYS A 443 1.15 5.46 7.07
CA LYS A 443 -0.02 4.63 7.44
C LYS A 443 -0.35 4.67 8.94
N VAL A 444 0.66 4.57 9.80
CA VAL A 444 0.47 4.65 11.25
C VAL A 444 0.00 6.04 11.66
N MET A 445 0.59 7.09 11.08
CA MET A 445 0.14 8.46 11.34
C MET A 445 -1.32 8.66 10.94
N SER A 446 -1.74 8.18 9.76
CA SER A 446 -3.12 8.32 9.29
C SER A 446 -4.11 7.55 10.16
N ALA A 447 -3.79 6.30 10.51
CA ALA A 447 -4.59 5.47 11.40
C ALA A 447 -4.86 6.19 12.73
N ILE A 448 -3.81 6.65 13.41
CA ILE A 448 -3.90 7.27 14.73
C ILE A 448 -4.59 8.64 14.68
N ALA A 449 -4.31 9.41 13.63
CA ALA A 449 -4.97 10.70 13.39
C ALA A 449 -6.47 10.55 13.13
N ASP A 450 -6.93 9.41 12.60
CA ASP A 450 -8.34 9.06 12.42
C ASP A 450 -8.90 8.14 13.54
N GLY A 451 -8.20 8.07 14.67
CA GLY A 451 -8.64 7.36 15.87
C GLY A 451 -8.79 5.85 15.67
N LEU A 452 -7.84 5.22 14.99
CA LEU A 452 -7.76 3.77 14.85
C LEU A 452 -6.65 3.23 15.75
N GLU A 453 -7.01 2.39 16.72
CA GLU A 453 -6.09 1.90 17.74
C GLU A 453 -5.33 0.64 17.33
N ILE A 454 -5.91 -0.20 16.46
CA ILE A 454 -5.30 -1.49 16.08
C ILE A 454 -5.08 -1.52 14.56
N PRO A 455 -4.05 -0.82 14.04
CA PRO A 455 -3.65 -0.95 12.64
C PRO A 455 -2.94 -2.31 12.44
N VAL A 456 -3.51 -3.17 11.60
CA VAL A 456 -2.93 -4.48 11.28
C VAL A 456 -2.21 -4.40 9.93
N ARG A 457 -0.91 -4.73 9.93
CA ARG A 457 -0.09 -4.71 8.71
C ARG A 457 -0.22 -6.02 7.96
N SER A 458 -0.84 -6.02 6.79
CA SER A 458 -1.18 -7.21 6.02
C SER A 458 -0.55 -7.15 4.63
N ASP A 459 0.76 -6.90 4.56
CA ASP A 459 1.44 -6.82 3.26
C ASP A 459 1.34 -8.15 2.49
N HIS A 460 1.28 -8.08 1.16
CA HIS A 460 1.27 -9.27 0.31
C HIS A 460 2.54 -10.09 0.54
N GLU A 461 2.37 -11.37 0.86
CA GLU A 461 3.45 -12.35 0.96
C GLU A 461 4.61 -11.92 1.88
N TYR A 462 4.38 -11.03 2.86
CA TYR A 462 5.42 -10.59 3.79
C TYR A 462 4.86 -10.37 5.20
N VAL A 463 5.28 -11.20 6.16
CA VAL A 463 4.83 -11.09 7.55
C VAL A 463 5.57 -9.94 8.25
N ASN A 464 4.83 -8.95 8.75
CA ASN A 464 5.38 -7.91 9.61
C ASN A 464 4.30 -7.23 10.46
N SER A 465 4.71 -6.36 11.38
CA SER A 465 3.83 -5.46 12.16
C SER A 465 4.23 -3.99 11.97
N PHE A 466 3.49 -3.08 12.62
CA PHE A 466 3.83 -1.66 12.73
C PHE A 466 4.58 -1.31 14.02
N GLU A 467 5.11 -2.30 14.76
CA GLU A 467 5.74 -2.06 16.07
C GLU A 467 6.90 -1.07 15.99
N GLY A 468 7.74 -1.18 14.95
CA GLY A 468 8.87 -0.28 14.73
C GLY A 468 8.44 1.15 14.46
N GLU A 469 7.46 1.34 13.58
CA GLU A 469 6.94 2.65 13.19
C GLU A 469 6.20 3.33 14.35
N ILE A 470 5.42 2.57 15.14
CA ILE A 470 4.73 3.08 16.34
C ILE A 470 5.75 3.56 17.39
N ALA A 471 6.79 2.78 17.66
CA ALA A 471 7.83 3.15 18.61
C ALA A 471 8.68 4.34 18.12
N GLU A 472 8.96 4.43 16.83
CA GLU A 472 9.68 5.57 16.23
C GLU A 472 8.87 6.88 16.34
N LEU A 473 7.55 6.78 16.20
CA LEU A 473 6.62 7.90 16.32
C LEU A 473 6.35 8.30 17.78
N GLY A 474 6.55 7.40 18.74
CA GLY A 474 6.26 7.63 20.16
C GLY A 474 4.75 7.72 20.43
N VAL A 475 3.97 6.87 19.77
CA VAL A 475 2.50 6.88 19.76
C VAL A 475 1.89 5.60 20.33
N GLU A 476 2.62 4.88 21.17
CA GLU A 476 2.19 3.64 21.83
C GLU A 476 0.91 3.82 22.65
N ASP A 477 0.68 5.02 23.20
CA ASP A 477 -0.55 5.37 23.92
C ASP A 477 -1.80 5.38 23.01
N TRP A 478 -1.62 5.40 21.69
CA TRP A 478 -2.68 5.53 20.69
C TRP A 478 -2.79 4.37 19.71
N ALA A 479 -1.75 3.53 19.60
CA ALA A 479 -1.78 2.36 18.71
C ALA A 479 -1.16 1.12 19.33
N PHE A 480 -1.77 -0.03 19.04
CA PHE A 480 -1.28 -1.36 19.39
C PHE A 480 -0.91 -2.13 18.11
N PRO A 481 0.37 -2.55 17.94
CA PRO A 481 0.78 -3.27 16.75
C PRO A 481 0.25 -4.70 16.73
N VAL A 482 -0.30 -5.12 15.59
CA VAL A 482 -0.61 -6.53 15.30
C VAL A 482 0.07 -6.91 13.99
N GLY A 483 0.88 -7.96 14.03
CA GLY A 483 1.50 -8.51 12.83
C GLY A 483 0.53 -9.38 12.04
N SER A 484 0.61 -9.30 10.72
CA SER A 484 -0.22 -10.07 9.81
C SER A 484 0.49 -10.23 8.46
N ILE A 485 -0.23 -10.83 7.52
CA ILE A 485 0.10 -11.01 6.12
C ILE A 485 -1.21 -11.03 5.35
N GLU A 486 -1.24 -10.47 4.15
CA GLU A 486 -2.20 -10.92 3.16
C GLU A 486 -1.56 -12.04 2.35
N MET A 487 -1.90 -13.28 2.71
CA MET A 487 -1.48 -14.43 1.93
C MET A 487 -2.20 -14.38 0.59
N THR A 488 -1.42 -14.37 -0.49
CA THR A 488 -1.84 -14.01 -1.83
C THR A 488 -1.48 -15.11 -2.82
N SER A 489 -2.46 -15.95 -3.14
CA SER A 489 -2.31 -16.97 -4.17
C SER A 489 -2.54 -16.43 -5.60
N PHE A 490 -2.57 -15.10 -5.74
CA PHE A 490 -2.96 -14.40 -6.96
C PHE A 490 -4.31 -14.96 -7.51
N GLU A 491 -4.38 -15.20 -8.82
CA GLU A 491 -5.58 -15.72 -9.49
C GLU A 491 -5.76 -17.25 -9.34
N ALA A 492 -5.06 -17.90 -8.39
CA ALA A 492 -5.25 -19.32 -8.12
C ALA A 492 -6.52 -19.55 -7.27
N TRP A 493 -6.54 -19.05 -6.04
CA TRP A 493 -7.67 -19.18 -5.12
C TRP A 493 -7.88 -17.95 -4.22
N GLY A 494 -7.24 -16.82 -4.55
CA GLY A 494 -7.46 -15.53 -3.92
C GLY A 494 -6.56 -15.21 -2.73
N HIS A 495 -7.10 -14.37 -1.85
CA HIS A 495 -6.37 -13.73 -0.77
C HIS A 495 -6.99 -13.97 0.60
N MET A 496 -6.14 -14.09 1.61
CA MET A 496 -6.51 -14.40 2.98
C MET A 496 -5.67 -13.60 3.96
N GLY A 497 -6.33 -12.86 4.83
CA GLY A 497 -5.69 -12.21 5.96
C GLY A 497 -5.36 -13.27 7.02
N VAL A 498 -4.11 -13.34 7.45
CA VAL A 498 -3.70 -14.23 8.55
C VAL A 498 -3.13 -13.40 9.68
N PHE A 499 -3.76 -13.46 10.85
CA PHE A 499 -3.37 -12.67 12.01
C PHE A 499 -3.75 -13.41 13.30
N PRO A 500 -3.13 -13.12 14.44
CA PRO A 500 -1.87 -12.41 14.56
C PRO A 500 -0.71 -13.30 14.11
N LEU A 501 0.33 -12.69 13.54
CA LEU A 501 1.57 -13.37 13.18
C LEU A 501 2.77 -12.63 13.79
N THR A 502 3.69 -13.42 14.34
CA THR A 502 5.02 -12.92 14.70
C THR A 502 5.95 -13.10 13.51
N ARG A 503 6.63 -12.02 13.08
CA ARG A 503 7.65 -12.07 12.05
C ARG A 503 8.84 -12.90 12.51
N ASP A 504 9.24 -13.85 11.68
CA ASP A 504 10.48 -14.63 11.86
C ASP A 504 11.52 -14.12 10.85
N GLU A 505 12.53 -13.38 11.33
CA GLU A 505 13.57 -12.79 10.48
C GLU A 505 14.54 -13.82 9.89
N ASP A 506 14.57 -15.05 10.42
CA ASP A 506 15.43 -16.13 9.94
C ASP A 506 14.76 -16.95 8.80
N LEU A 507 13.50 -16.65 8.48
CA LEU A 507 12.75 -17.32 7.42
C LEU A 507 12.40 -16.36 6.27
N PRO A 508 12.32 -16.87 5.03
CA PRO A 508 11.88 -16.08 3.89
C PRO A 508 10.55 -15.38 4.18
N ASN A 509 10.45 -14.13 3.74
CA ASN A 509 9.25 -13.31 3.83
C ASN A 509 8.68 -13.16 5.25
N GLY A 510 9.55 -13.18 6.26
CA GLY A 510 9.14 -13.07 7.66
C GLY A 510 8.47 -14.34 8.19
N GLY A 511 8.62 -15.48 7.51
CA GLY A 511 7.98 -16.75 7.84
C GLY A 511 6.61 -16.94 7.19
N ALA A 512 6.39 -16.34 6.02
CA ALA A 512 5.20 -16.58 5.20
C ALA A 512 5.15 -18.05 4.72
N THR A 513 3.98 -18.69 4.83
CA THR A 513 3.80 -20.05 4.31
C THR A 513 3.65 -20.01 2.79
N LYS A 514 4.42 -20.84 2.09
CA LYS A 514 4.36 -20.99 0.63
C LYS A 514 3.04 -21.67 0.21
N TRP A 515 2.36 -21.11 -0.78
CA TRP A 515 1.16 -21.70 -1.41
C TRP A 515 1.48 -22.43 -2.74
N ILE A 516 2.73 -22.39 -3.17
CA ILE A 516 3.29 -23.20 -4.26
C ILE A 516 4.48 -23.98 -3.70
N ASP A 517 4.56 -25.26 -4.06
CA ASP A 517 5.78 -26.03 -3.89
C ASP A 517 6.76 -25.70 -5.02
N PHE A 518 7.95 -25.24 -4.65
CA PHE A 518 9.05 -25.00 -5.58
C PHE A 518 10.19 -26.00 -5.32
N PRO A 519 11.03 -26.30 -6.33
CA PRO A 519 12.38 -26.79 -6.11
C PRO A 519 13.13 -26.00 -5.05
N ASP A 520 13.80 -26.73 -4.16
CA ASP A 520 14.68 -26.19 -3.14
C ASP A 520 15.97 -27.02 -3.07
N GLU A 521 16.91 -26.67 -2.19
CA GLU A 521 18.17 -27.42 -2.07
C GLU A 521 18.00 -28.87 -1.62
N SER A 522 16.94 -29.17 -0.87
CA SER A 522 16.65 -30.51 -0.35
C SER A 522 16.05 -31.44 -1.41
N ASP A 523 15.30 -30.86 -2.35
CA ASP A 523 14.62 -31.55 -3.45
C ASP A 523 14.65 -30.69 -4.71
N PRO A 524 15.83 -30.59 -5.37
CA PRO A 524 15.99 -29.73 -6.52
C PRO A 524 15.19 -30.20 -7.72
N ASP A 525 14.67 -31.43 -7.74
CA ASP A 525 13.87 -31.97 -8.84
C ASP A 525 12.35 -31.94 -8.58
N ARG A 526 11.91 -31.28 -7.49
CA ARG A 526 10.49 -31.11 -7.18
C ARG A 526 9.74 -30.47 -8.34
N GLU A 527 8.53 -30.93 -8.61
CA GLU A 527 7.66 -30.28 -9.59
C GLU A 527 7.08 -29.00 -8.99
N VAL A 528 6.94 -27.95 -9.81
CA VAL A 528 6.26 -26.73 -9.36
C VAL A 528 4.75 -27.00 -9.30
N THR A 529 4.19 -27.10 -8.09
CA THR A 529 2.78 -27.45 -7.89
C THR A 529 2.06 -26.49 -6.97
N LEU A 530 0.86 -26.09 -7.36
CA LEU A 530 -0.05 -25.34 -6.49
C LEU A 530 -0.50 -26.21 -5.32
N ARG A 531 -0.39 -25.71 -4.09
CA ARG A 531 -0.87 -26.39 -2.88
C ARG A 531 -2.37 -26.16 -2.70
N SER A 532 -3.05 -27.10 -2.03
CA SER A 532 -4.46 -26.90 -1.65
C SER A 532 -4.56 -25.81 -0.59
N PRO A 533 -5.58 -24.92 -0.64
CA PRO A 533 -5.83 -23.94 0.41
C PRO A 533 -5.96 -24.58 1.80
N ILE A 534 -6.54 -25.77 1.91
CA ILE A 534 -6.71 -26.45 3.21
C ILE A 534 -5.34 -26.76 3.84
N GLU A 535 -4.39 -27.27 3.05
CA GLU A 535 -3.05 -27.59 3.54
C GLU A 535 -2.31 -26.33 4.02
N VAL A 536 -2.44 -25.24 3.29
CA VAL A 536 -1.85 -23.94 3.64
C VAL A 536 -2.49 -23.37 4.91
N PHE A 537 -3.82 -23.44 5.03
CA PHE A 537 -4.56 -22.97 6.20
C PHE A 537 -4.23 -23.78 7.45
N ASP A 538 -4.11 -25.10 7.33
CA ASP A 538 -3.72 -25.96 8.45
C ASP A 538 -2.28 -25.70 8.91
N GLU A 539 -1.38 -25.36 8.00
CA GLU A 539 -0.02 -24.96 8.33
C GLU A 539 0.00 -23.64 9.12
N TYR A 540 -0.78 -22.64 8.70
CA TYR A 540 -0.93 -21.40 9.47
C TYR A 540 -1.50 -21.67 10.86
N ARG A 541 -2.57 -22.48 10.98
CA ARG A 541 -3.16 -22.84 12.29
C ARG A 541 -2.23 -23.61 13.21
N ALA A 542 -1.26 -24.34 12.65
CA ALA A 542 -0.27 -25.08 13.42
C ALA A 542 0.83 -24.19 14.01
N ARG A 543 0.89 -22.91 13.64
CA ARG A 543 1.88 -21.97 14.17
C ARG A 543 1.67 -21.70 15.66
N PRO A 544 2.73 -21.39 16.43
CA PRO A 544 2.64 -21.07 17.85
C PRO A 544 1.76 -19.85 18.18
N ASP A 545 1.60 -18.93 17.22
CA ASP A 545 0.75 -17.74 17.35
C ASP A 545 -0.76 -18.09 17.37
N GLU A 546 -1.12 -19.30 16.94
CA GLU A 546 -2.50 -19.78 16.73
C GLU A 546 -3.34 -18.77 15.92
N PRO A 547 -2.93 -18.41 14.69
CA PRO A 547 -3.56 -17.35 13.94
C PRO A 547 -4.96 -17.70 13.45
N ALA A 548 -5.76 -16.66 13.31
CA ALA A 548 -6.98 -16.57 12.54
C ALA A 548 -6.70 -16.50 11.04
N ILE A 549 -7.66 -17.01 10.28
CA ILE A 549 -7.73 -16.83 8.83
C ILE A 549 -9.01 -16.06 8.53
N ILE A 550 -8.86 -14.89 7.93
CA ILE A 550 -9.92 -14.09 7.34
C ILE A 550 -9.94 -14.41 5.85
N ILE A 551 -11.11 -14.78 5.32
CA ILE A 551 -11.28 -14.82 3.86
C ILE A 551 -11.45 -13.38 3.38
N ASN A 552 -10.38 -12.80 2.82
CA ASN A 552 -10.36 -11.41 2.36
C ASN A 552 -11.17 -11.28 1.08
N HIS A 553 -11.91 -10.17 0.95
CA HIS A 553 -12.75 -9.80 -0.20
C HIS A 553 -13.17 -11.02 -1.06
N PRO A 554 -13.98 -11.94 -0.51
CA PRO A 554 -14.07 -13.35 -0.96
C PRO A 554 -14.56 -13.57 -2.40
N ARG A 555 -15.09 -12.53 -3.04
CA ARG A 555 -15.56 -12.54 -4.43
C ARG A 555 -14.88 -11.44 -5.24
N GLY A 556 -14.69 -11.74 -6.53
CA GLY A 556 -13.93 -10.92 -7.48
C GLY A 556 -12.80 -11.77 -8.07
N GLY A 557 -12.77 -11.95 -9.40
CA GLY A 557 -11.84 -12.89 -10.02
C GLY A 557 -11.95 -14.30 -9.45
N GLN A 558 -10.81 -14.94 -9.23
CA GLN A 558 -10.68 -16.28 -8.65
C GLN A 558 -10.56 -16.28 -7.11
N ASN A 559 -11.08 -15.25 -6.42
CA ASN A 559 -11.10 -15.22 -4.95
C ASN A 559 -11.87 -16.40 -4.36
N TYR A 560 -11.56 -16.74 -3.10
CA TYR A 560 -11.84 -18.06 -2.51
C TYR A 560 -13.29 -18.54 -2.69
N PHE A 561 -14.31 -17.70 -2.47
CA PHE A 561 -15.71 -18.12 -2.63
C PHE A 561 -16.09 -18.33 -4.11
N SER A 562 -15.52 -17.55 -5.04
CA SER A 562 -15.66 -17.82 -6.48
C SER A 562 -14.96 -19.11 -6.86
N TYR A 563 -13.74 -19.34 -6.34
CA TYR A 563 -12.92 -20.52 -6.62
C TYR A 563 -13.59 -21.82 -6.19
N VAL A 564 -14.14 -21.87 -4.97
CA VAL A 564 -14.85 -23.07 -4.48
C VAL A 564 -16.28 -23.18 -5.01
N GLY A 565 -16.78 -22.16 -5.71
CA GLY A 565 -18.15 -22.13 -6.22
C GLY A 565 -19.19 -22.05 -5.11
N LEU A 566 -19.01 -21.19 -4.11
CA LEU A 566 -19.99 -20.99 -3.04
C LEU A 566 -21.31 -20.45 -3.63
N ASP A 567 -22.41 -21.13 -3.34
CA ASP A 567 -23.77 -20.68 -3.65
C ASP A 567 -24.29 -19.73 -2.55
N PRO A 568 -24.57 -18.44 -2.86
CA PRO A 568 -25.01 -17.43 -1.89
C PRO A 568 -26.43 -17.68 -1.33
N ILE A 569 -27.10 -18.76 -1.75
CA ILE A 569 -28.43 -19.13 -1.26
C ILE A 569 -28.35 -20.31 -0.28
N SER A 570 -27.71 -21.41 -0.71
CA SER A 570 -27.64 -22.63 0.10
C SER A 570 -26.45 -22.68 1.06
N GLY A 571 -25.40 -21.89 0.82
CA GLY A 571 -24.13 -21.98 1.57
C GLY A 571 -23.31 -23.23 1.23
N LEU A 572 -23.68 -23.96 0.17
CA LEU A 572 -22.94 -25.11 -0.35
C LEU A 572 -21.90 -24.66 -1.38
N VAL A 573 -20.89 -25.48 -1.59
CA VAL A 573 -19.77 -25.24 -2.51
C VAL A 573 -19.70 -26.31 -3.60
N ASP A 574 -19.18 -25.95 -4.77
CA ASP A 574 -18.94 -26.90 -5.86
C ASP A 574 -17.65 -27.71 -5.64
N ASN A 575 -16.61 -27.08 -5.09
CA ASN A 575 -15.32 -27.72 -4.81
C ASN A 575 -15.17 -28.05 -3.31
N GLU A 576 -15.77 -29.16 -2.87
CA GLU A 576 -15.66 -29.63 -1.48
C GLU A 576 -14.23 -30.00 -1.06
N ALA A 577 -13.36 -30.36 -2.01
CA ALA A 577 -12.00 -30.82 -1.71
C ALA A 577 -11.09 -29.68 -1.19
N ASP A 578 -11.36 -28.45 -1.61
CA ASP A 578 -10.61 -27.26 -1.22
C ASP A 578 -11.42 -26.32 -0.32
N TRP A 579 -12.58 -26.77 0.18
CA TRP A 579 -13.40 -26.01 1.10
C TRP A 579 -13.01 -26.25 2.56
N ASP A 580 -12.44 -25.21 3.16
CA ASP A 580 -12.15 -25.20 4.56
C ASP A 580 -13.43 -24.96 5.37
N THR A 581 -13.79 -25.94 6.19
CA THR A 581 -14.97 -25.85 7.06
C THR A 581 -14.67 -25.19 8.40
N THR A 582 -13.41 -24.83 8.66
CA THR A 582 -12.94 -24.39 9.99
C THR A 582 -12.72 -22.89 10.13
N PHE A 583 -12.56 -22.12 9.04
CA PHE A 583 -12.52 -20.66 9.13
C PHE A 583 -13.81 -20.12 9.78
N THR A 584 -13.67 -19.00 10.50
CA THR A 584 -14.77 -18.32 11.19
C THR A 584 -14.90 -16.85 10.80
N LEU A 585 -13.95 -16.28 10.05
CA LEU A 585 -13.91 -14.86 9.72
C LEU A 585 -13.99 -14.63 8.21
N VAL A 586 -14.80 -13.65 7.82
CA VAL A 586 -14.94 -13.20 6.43
C VAL A 586 -14.87 -11.69 6.40
N GLU A 587 -14.07 -11.15 5.50
CA GLU A 587 -14.08 -9.72 5.20
C GLU A 587 -15.31 -9.40 4.36
N VAL A 588 -16.39 -9.02 5.05
CA VAL A 588 -17.67 -8.70 4.40
C VAL A 588 -17.65 -7.27 3.82
N PHE A 589 -16.86 -6.39 4.43
CA PHE A 589 -16.77 -4.99 4.05
C PHE A 589 -15.32 -4.57 3.82
N ASN A 590 -14.86 -4.70 2.58
CA ASN A 590 -13.55 -4.23 2.12
C ASN A 590 -13.71 -2.89 1.39
N ASP A 591 -13.18 -1.79 1.94
CA ASP A 591 -13.29 -0.42 1.41
C ASP A 591 -14.73 -0.06 0.94
N SER A 592 -15.72 -0.56 1.65
CA SER A 592 -17.12 -0.59 1.22
C SER A 592 -18.06 -0.63 2.42
N GLY A 593 -19.37 -0.72 2.16
CA GLY A 593 -20.37 -0.70 3.22
C GLY A 593 -21.63 -1.47 2.90
N TRP A 594 -22.56 -1.47 3.85
CA TRP A 594 -23.77 -2.30 3.87
C TRP A 594 -24.47 -2.45 2.53
N ILE A 595 -24.86 -1.33 1.91
CA ILE A 595 -25.65 -1.32 0.67
C ILE A 595 -24.90 -1.96 -0.50
N LYS A 596 -23.60 -1.68 -0.64
CA LYS A 596 -22.80 -2.17 -1.78
C LYS A 596 -22.64 -3.70 -1.74
N ASN A 597 -22.55 -4.28 -0.55
CA ASN A 597 -22.31 -5.72 -0.37
C ASN A 597 -23.59 -6.54 -0.15
N ARG A 598 -24.76 -5.88 -0.10
CA ARG A 598 -26.04 -6.50 0.32
C ARG A 598 -26.41 -7.76 -0.47
N GLU A 599 -26.25 -7.71 -1.78
CA GLU A 599 -26.63 -8.78 -2.72
C GLU A 599 -25.45 -9.71 -3.08
N THR A 600 -24.27 -9.47 -2.49
CA THR A 600 -23.04 -10.22 -2.78
C THR A 600 -22.49 -10.86 -1.50
N ILE A 601 -21.51 -10.23 -0.85
CA ILE A 601 -20.77 -10.82 0.26
C ILE A 601 -21.63 -10.93 1.52
N VAL A 602 -22.57 -10.00 1.74
CA VAL A 602 -23.56 -10.13 2.83
C VAL A 602 -24.47 -11.34 2.58
N ALA A 603 -24.84 -11.61 1.33
CA ALA A 603 -25.64 -12.80 1.02
C ALA A 603 -24.85 -14.09 1.29
N ASP A 604 -23.57 -14.14 0.91
CA ASP A 604 -22.68 -15.27 1.26
C ASP A 604 -22.59 -15.49 2.77
N TRP A 605 -22.32 -14.41 3.51
CA TRP A 605 -22.20 -14.46 4.96
C TRP A 605 -23.48 -14.99 5.63
N LEU A 606 -24.64 -14.48 5.22
CA LEU A 606 -25.93 -14.94 5.73
C LEU A 606 -26.23 -16.39 5.33
N ALA A 607 -25.87 -16.82 4.12
CA ALA A 607 -26.03 -18.21 3.69
C ALA A 607 -25.18 -19.15 4.54
N LEU A 608 -23.93 -18.79 4.83
CA LEU A 608 -23.05 -19.56 5.71
C LEU A 608 -23.61 -19.64 7.13
N LEU A 609 -24.10 -18.54 7.70
CA LEU A 609 -24.76 -18.54 9.01
C LEU A 609 -25.98 -19.46 9.03
N ASN A 610 -26.77 -19.47 7.95
CA ASN A 610 -27.96 -20.32 7.82
C ASN A 610 -27.64 -21.82 7.73
N THR A 611 -26.38 -22.21 7.47
CA THR A 611 -25.93 -23.62 7.59
C THR A 611 -25.69 -24.04 9.04
N GLY A 612 -25.79 -23.12 10.00
CA GLY A 612 -25.49 -23.34 11.42
C GLY A 612 -24.03 -23.09 11.78
N ARG A 613 -23.21 -22.61 10.85
CA ARG A 613 -21.83 -22.17 11.13
C ARG A 613 -21.85 -20.83 11.85
N ARG A 614 -20.91 -20.62 12.77
CA ARG A 614 -20.65 -19.32 13.39
C ARG A 614 -19.57 -18.60 12.58
N ILE A 615 -20.02 -17.74 11.67
CA ILE A 615 -19.15 -16.94 10.81
C ILE A 615 -19.35 -15.48 11.17
N TYR A 616 -18.25 -14.77 11.40
CA TYR A 616 -18.24 -13.39 11.82
C TYR A 616 -17.68 -12.50 10.71
N ALA A 617 -18.30 -11.36 10.53
CA ALA A 617 -17.85 -10.34 9.60
C ALA A 617 -16.73 -9.52 10.24
N VAL A 618 -15.74 -9.18 9.42
CA VAL A 618 -14.85 -8.04 9.65
C VAL A 618 -15.06 -7.02 8.53
N GLY A 619 -14.73 -5.76 8.85
CA GLY A 619 -14.59 -4.68 7.89
C GLY A 619 -13.19 -4.07 7.99
N SER A 620 -12.58 -3.83 6.83
CA SER A 620 -11.21 -3.34 6.70
C SER A 620 -11.07 -2.42 5.48
N SER A 621 -10.00 -1.63 5.46
CA SER A 621 -9.79 -0.62 4.43
C SER A 621 -9.16 -1.11 3.14
N ASP A 622 -8.39 -2.20 3.20
CA ASP A 622 -7.57 -2.65 2.07
C ASP A 622 -6.70 -1.50 1.52
N SER A 623 -6.06 -0.81 2.46
CA SER A 623 -5.44 0.48 2.20
C SER A 623 -4.14 0.32 1.41
N HIS A 624 -4.22 0.48 0.09
CA HIS A 624 -3.08 0.60 -0.83
C HIS A 624 -2.61 2.06 -1.03
N GLY A 625 -3.50 3.02 -0.74
CA GLY A 625 -3.24 4.45 -0.87
C GLY A 625 -4.22 5.23 -0.02
N ILE A 626 -3.75 5.90 1.05
CA ILE A 626 -4.59 6.57 2.07
C ILE A 626 -5.57 7.56 1.43
N ALA A 627 -5.17 8.22 0.34
CA ALA A 627 -6.02 9.16 -0.37
C ALA A 627 -7.25 8.51 -1.05
N LYS A 628 -7.16 7.23 -1.44
CA LYS A 628 -8.23 6.50 -2.13
C LYS A 628 -8.92 5.52 -1.20
N SER A 629 -8.18 4.61 -0.57
CA SER A 629 -8.65 3.68 0.44
C SER A 629 -8.04 4.08 1.79
N PRO A 630 -8.73 4.94 2.56
CA PRO A 630 -8.19 5.44 3.81
C PRO A 630 -8.19 4.35 4.89
N THR A 631 -7.14 4.31 5.70
CA THR A 631 -7.03 3.41 6.86
C THR A 631 -8.23 3.59 7.80
N GLY A 632 -8.84 2.49 8.23
CA GLY A 632 -9.95 2.47 9.18
C GLY A 632 -11.33 2.74 8.58
N TYR A 633 -11.50 2.73 7.25
CA TYR A 633 -12.82 2.70 6.61
C TYR A 633 -13.07 1.41 5.80
N PRO A 634 -14.05 0.59 6.20
CA PRO A 634 -14.57 0.51 7.56
C PRO A 634 -13.53 -0.05 8.54
N ARG A 635 -13.83 0.04 9.83
CA ARG A 635 -13.07 -0.58 10.92
C ARG A 635 -13.93 -1.60 11.67
N THR A 636 -13.30 -2.54 12.34
CA THR A 636 -13.95 -3.53 13.19
C THR A 636 -13.70 -3.18 14.65
N CYS A 637 -14.72 -2.70 15.36
CA CYS A 637 -14.63 -2.31 16.76
C CYS A 637 -14.96 -3.49 17.68
N LEU A 638 -13.96 -3.92 18.45
CA LEU A 638 -13.98 -5.11 19.29
C LEU A 638 -14.38 -4.74 20.71
N ASP A 639 -15.33 -5.46 21.31
CA ASP A 639 -15.60 -5.40 22.75
C ASP A 639 -14.49 -6.15 23.48
N VAL A 640 -13.53 -5.40 24.04
CA VAL A 640 -12.34 -5.91 24.73
C VAL A 640 -12.35 -5.55 26.22
N GLY A 641 -13.34 -4.76 26.67
CA GLY A 641 -13.50 -4.32 28.05
C GLY A 641 -12.40 -3.40 28.57
N VAL A 642 -11.60 -2.79 27.69
CA VAL A 642 -10.49 -1.89 28.02
C VAL A 642 -10.51 -0.65 27.13
N ASP A 643 -9.97 0.46 27.65
CA ASP A 643 -9.97 1.78 26.99
C ASP A 643 -8.56 2.33 26.72
N THR A 644 -7.51 1.54 27.00
CA THR A 644 -6.13 1.94 26.71
C THR A 644 -5.39 0.86 25.91
N THR A 645 -4.54 1.28 24.98
CA THR A 645 -3.71 0.36 24.18
C THR A 645 -2.71 -0.42 25.02
N ALA A 646 -2.29 0.13 26.17
CA ALA A 646 -1.39 -0.53 27.12
C ALA A 646 -2.03 -1.76 27.79
N ASP A 647 -3.37 -1.81 27.85
CA ASP A 647 -4.12 -2.95 28.40
C ASP A 647 -4.49 -3.99 27.34
N LEU A 648 -4.21 -3.72 26.05
CA LEU A 648 -4.43 -4.69 24.98
C LEU A 648 -3.38 -5.79 24.98
N SER A 649 -3.79 -6.94 24.45
CA SER A 649 -2.86 -7.99 24.06
C SER A 649 -3.31 -8.63 22.76
N THR A 650 -2.35 -9.18 22.04
CA THR A 650 -2.60 -9.93 20.81
C THR A 650 -3.62 -11.06 21.00
N SER A 651 -3.58 -11.75 22.15
CA SER A 651 -4.56 -12.80 22.47
C SER A 651 -5.95 -12.24 22.72
N LEU A 652 -6.08 -11.10 23.40
CA LEU A 652 -7.37 -10.44 23.65
C LEU A 652 -8.03 -10.04 22.32
N ILE A 653 -7.26 -9.42 21.41
CA ILE A 653 -7.72 -9.03 20.06
C ILE A 653 -8.16 -10.25 19.26
N ARG A 654 -7.32 -11.29 19.22
CA ARG A 654 -7.61 -12.55 18.52
C ARG A 654 -8.89 -13.19 19.06
N ASP A 655 -8.99 -13.36 20.38
CA ASP A 655 -10.09 -14.07 21.03
C ASP A 655 -11.42 -13.30 20.89
N ALA A 656 -11.41 -11.97 21.02
CA ALA A 656 -12.59 -11.13 20.78
C ALA A 656 -13.07 -11.23 19.33
N THR A 657 -12.13 -11.22 18.38
CA THR A 657 -12.46 -11.35 16.95
C THR A 657 -13.01 -12.74 16.63
N PHE A 658 -12.41 -13.80 17.18
CA PHE A 658 -12.90 -15.17 17.06
C PHE A 658 -14.26 -15.40 17.72
N GLY A 659 -14.55 -14.70 18.81
CA GLY A 659 -15.85 -14.74 19.46
C GLY A 659 -16.96 -14.05 18.66
N GLY A 660 -16.59 -13.16 17.72
CA GLY A 660 -17.54 -12.28 17.05
C GLY A 660 -17.99 -11.12 17.94
N ASN A 661 -17.22 -10.78 18.96
CA ASN A 661 -17.49 -9.74 19.95
C ASN A 661 -17.19 -8.36 19.35
N SER A 662 -17.90 -8.01 18.26
CA SER A 662 -17.56 -6.81 17.50
C SER A 662 -18.72 -6.25 16.69
N VAL A 663 -18.55 -4.99 16.31
CA VAL A 663 -19.36 -4.29 15.32
C VAL A 663 -18.45 -3.75 14.22
N ILE A 664 -18.96 -3.66 13.00
CA ILE A 664 -18.27 -3.03 11.88
C ILE A 664 -18.75 -1.58 11.83
N ASP A 665 -17.82 -0.66 11.93
CA ASP A 665 -18.06 0.78 11.95
C ASP A 665 -17.49 1.43 10.69
N GLY A 666 -18.40 1.98 9.87
CA GLY A 666 -18.10 2.84 8.73
C GLY A 666 -18.59 4.26 8.96
N GLY A 667 -18.51 4.78 10.18
CA GLY A 667 -18.99 6.09 10.62
C GLY A 667 -20.23 6.06 11.51
N VAL A 668 -20.77 4.88 11.80
CA VAL A 668 -21.93 4.69 12.69
C VAL A 668 -21.61 3.56 13.65
N PHE A 669 -21.51 3.90 14.93
CA PHE A 669 -21.24 2.96 16.00
C PHE A 669 -22.54 2.36 16.54
N LEU A 670 -22.52 1.06 16.84
CA LEU A 670 -23.67 0.32 17.32
C LEU A 670 -23.39 -0.32 18.68
N THR A 671 -24.36 -0.21 19.58
CA THR A 671 -24.46 -1.09 20.76
C THR A 671 -25.73 -1.91 20.61
N VAL A 672 -25.59 -3.23 20.65
CA VAL A 672 -26.70 -4.17 20.40
C VAL A 672 -26.65 -5.29 21.42
N GLY A 673 -27.79 -5.67 22.01
CA GLY A 673 -27.81 -6.76 22.97
C GLY A 673 -29.20 -7.34 23.27
N ILE A 674 -29.21 -8.54 23.85
CA ILE A 674 -30.42 -9.20 24.36
C ILE A 674 -30.14 -9.68 25.78
N GLY A 675 -30.80 -9.07 26.77
CA GLY A 675 -30.64 -9.47 28.16
C GLY A 675 -29.20 -9.34 28.69
N GLY A 676 -28.42 -8.42 28.12
CA GLY A 676 -27.01 -8.20 28.44
C GLY A 676 -26.00 -9.01 27.61
N ALA A 677 -26.47 -9.95 26.76
CA ALA A 677 -25.60 -10.66 25.82
C ALA A 677 -25.44 -9.86 24.52
N GLY A 678 -24.21 -9.73 24.03
CA GLY A 678 -23.85 -8.92 22.87
C GLY A 678 -23.54 -9.76 21.61
N PRO A 679 -22.99 -9.11 20.55
CA PRO A 679 -22.51 -9.79 19.35
C PRO A 679 -21.57 -10.97 19.68
N GLY A 680 -21.72 -12.08 18.95
CA GLY A 680 -20.94 -13.29 19.16
C GLY A 680 -21.51 -14.28 20.19
N GLU A 681 -22.29 -13.76 21.15
CA GLU A 681 -22.76 -14.52 22.31
C GLU A 681 -24.11 -15.24 22.08
N ASP A 682 -24.40 -16.18 22.98
CA ASP A 682 -25.70 -16.84 23.08
C ASP A 682 -26.63 -16.06 24.03
N ALA A 683 -27.87 -15.84 23.60
CA ALA A 683 -28.89 -15.14 24.36
C ALA A 683 -30.21 -15.92 24.44
N THR A 684 -31.02 -15.60 25.44
CA THR A 684 -32.40 -16.08 25.57
C THR A 684 -33.36 -14.91 25.72
N GLY A 685 -34.38 -14.85 24.87
CA GLY A 685 -35.43 -13.84 24.93
C GLY A 685 -35.75 -13.19 23.58
N THR A 686 -36.63 -12.20 23.62
CA THR A 686 -37.19 -11.57 22.41
C THR A 686 -36.97 -10.07 22.34
N GLN A 687 -36.34 -9.47 23.35
CA GLN A 687 -36.16 -8.02 23.47
C GLN A 687 -34.72 -7.68 23.09
N LEU A 688 -34.58 -7.04 21.92
CA LEU A 688 -33.32 -6.61 21.34
C LEU A 688 -33.15 -5.11 21.60
N ASP A 689 -32.19 -4.78 22.46
CA ASP A 689 -31.81 -3.40 22.74
C ASP A 689 -30.85 -2.93 21.65
N ILE A 690 -31.12 -1.76 21.06
CA ILE A 690 -30.29 -1.18 20.00
C ILE A 690 -30.03 0.30 20.37
N LYS A 691 -28.76 0.71 20.27
CA LYS A 691 -28.32 2.09 20.32
C LYS A 691 -27.48 2.39 19.07
N VAL A 692 -27.79 3.51 18.42
CA VAL A 692 -27.10 3.99 17.22
C VAL A 692 -26.44 5.32 17.54
N GLN A 693 -25.10 5.36 17.47
CA GLN A 693 -24.33 6.58 17.70
C GLN A 693 -23.55 6.99 16.45
N ALA A 694 -23.54 8.29 16.17
CA ALA A 694 -22.72 8.88 15.11
C ALA A 694 -22.55 10.39 15.38
N PRO A 695 -21.37 10.99 15.11
CA PRO A 695 -21.18 12.43 15.27
C PRO A 695 -22.19 13.23 14.46
N THR A 696 -22.42 14.49 14.84
CA THR A 696 -23.47 15.33 14.24
C THR A 696 -23.29 15.56 12.74
N TRP A 697 -22.05 15.47 12.26
CA TRP A 697 -21.67 15.62 10.85
C TRP A 697 -21.85 14.35 10.01
N VAL A 698 -22.16 13.21 10.63
CA VAL A 698 -22.43 11.93 9.96
C VAL A 698 -23.93 11.67 9.89
N ASP A 699 -24.45 11.47 8.68
CA ASP A 699 -25.85 11.17 8.43
C ASP A 699 -26.15 9.66 8.60
N VAL A 700 -27.27 9.34 9.27
CA VAL A 700 -27.83 7.99 9.36
C VAL A 700 -29.35 8.09 9.44
N ASP A 701 -30.06 7.31 8.63
CA ASP A 701 -31.53 7.44 8.48
C ASP A 701 -32.29 6.11 8.53
N THR A 702 -31.60 4.97 8.59
CA THR A 702 -32.21 3.65 8.48
C THR A 702 -31.57 2.65 9.42
N ILE A 703 -32.39 1.84 10.09
CA ILE A 703 -31.99 0.62 10.80
C ILE A 703 -32.72 -0.57 10.16
N GLU A 704 -31.99 -1.64 9.86
CA GLU A 704 -32.53 -2.96 9.51
C GLU A 704 -32.23 -3.94 10.64
N VAL A 705 -33.25 -4.68 11.09
CA VAL A 705 -33.10 -5.83 11.98
C VAL A 705 -33.33 -7.09 11.17
N LEU A 706 -32.32 -7.96 11.17
CA LEU A 706 -32.32 -9.23 10.45
C LEU A 706 -32.44 -10.37 11.45
N VAL A 707 -33.32 -11.33 11.16
CA VAL A 707 -33.40 -12.62 11.86
C VAL A 707 -33.28 -13.72 10.81
N ASP A 708 -32.31 -14.61 10.99
CA ASP A 708 -32.02 -15.70 10.04
C ASP A 708 -31.80 -15.20 8.59
N GLY A 709 -31.14 -14.04 8.48
CA GLY A 709 -30.86 -13.36 7.22
C GLY A 709 -32.04 -12.67 6.55
N GLN A 710 -33.23 -12.69 7.15
CA GLN A 710 -34.41 -11.98 6.65
C GLN A 710 -34.60 -10.67 7.41
N VAL A 711 -34.84 -9.57 6.70
CA VAL A 711 -35.22 -8.29 7.33
C VAL A 711 -36.61 -8.45 7.94
N VAL A 712 -36.69 -8.44 9.26
CA VAL A 712 -37.97 -8.52 9.99
C VAL A 712 -38.52 -7.15 10.36
N GLN A 713 -37.64 -6.14 10.42
CA GLN A 713 -38.01 -4.76 10.69
C GLN A 713 -37.07 -3.79 9.98
N THR A 714 -37.65 -2.71 9.45
CA THR A 714 -36.93 -1.54 8.95
C THR A 714 -37.45 -0.33 9.71
N ILE A 715 -36.56 0.43 10.34
CA ILE A 715 -36.87 1.62 11.12
C ILE A 715 -36.26 2.82 10.41
N THR A 716 -37.04 3.87 10.22
CA THR A 716 -36.54 5.17 9.74
C THR A 716 -36.13 5.99 10.95
N ILE A 717 -34.90 6.49 10.96
CA ILE A 717 -34.40 7.46 11.95
C ILE A 717 -34.74 8.86 11.43
N LEU A 718 -35.46 9.62 12.23
CA LEU A 718 -35.80 11.02 11.99
C LEU A 718 -34.90 11.92 12.84
N PRO A 719 -34.65 13.19 12.43
CA PRO A 719 -33.83 14.11 13.23
C PRO A 719 -34.33 14.31 14.67
N GLU A 720 -35.64 14.20 14.91
CA GLU A 720 -36.24 14.28 16.23
C GLU A 720 -36.05 13.03 17.12
N ASP A 721 -35.57 11.92 16.56
CA ASP A 721 -35.28 10.70 17.32
C ASP A 721 -33.94 10.78 18.06
N ALA A 722 -33.06 11.71 17.67
CA ALA A 722 -31.81 11.95 18.35
C ALA A 722 -32.05 12.46 19.78
N ASP A 723 -31.21 12.05 20.73
CA ASP A 723 -31.33 12.49 22.11
C ASP A 723 -31.14 14.03 22.20
N PRO A 724 -32.04 14.75 22.90
CA PRO A 724 -32.00 16.21 22.95
C PRO A 724 -30.84 16.77 23.79
N ILE A 725 -30.15 15.93 24.56
CA ILE A 725 -28.97 16.26 25.36
C ILE A 725 -27.71 15.77 24.65
N ASP A 726 -27.74 14.56 24.09
CA ASP A 726 -26.66 13.94 23.33
C ASP A 726 -27.06 13.72 21.87
N ALA A 727 -26.82 14.72 21.02
CA ALA A 727 -27.22 14.67 19.61
C ALA A 727 -26.46 13.60 18.79
N ALA A 728 -25.39 13.01 19.34
CA ALA A 728 -24.68 11.90 18.71
C ALA A 728 -25.37 10.56 18.99
N ASN A 729 -26.18 10.43 20.05
CA ASN A 729 -27.14 9.35 20.19
C ASN A 729 -28.30 9.57 19.22
N ARG A 730 -28.22 8.91 18.05
CA ARG A 730 -29.15 9.12 16.93
C ARG A 730 -30.45 8.38 17.13
N TRP A 731 -30.41 7.25 17.83
CA TRP A 731 -31.57 6.40 18.08
C TRP A 731 -31.25 5.40 19.19
N GLU A 732 -32.18 5.20 20.12
CA GLU A 732 -32.08 4.20 21.19
C GLU A 732 -33.48 3.69 21.59
N ASP A 733 -33.74 2.40 21.38
CA ASP A 733 -34.98 1.74 21.81
C ASP A 733 -34.82 0.20 21.79
N THR A 734 -35.84 -0.49 22.31
CA THR A 734 -35.93 -1.95 22.30
C THR A 734 -36.87 -2.44 21.19
N VAL A 735 -36.39 -3.37 20.37
CA VAL A 735 -37.16 -4.04 19.32
C VAL A 735 -37.55 -5.45 19.75
N THR A 736 -38.81 -5.84 19.52
CA THR A 736 -39.25 -7.23 19.74
C THR A 736 -38.99 -8.09 18.51
N ILE A 737 -38.21 -9.17 18.66
CA ILE A 737 -37.93 -10.17 17.63
C ILE A 737 -38.66 -11.50 17.89
N SER A 738 -38.62 -12.41 16.93
CA SER A 738 -39.26 -13.74 17.05
C SER A 738 -38.29 -14.84 16.62
N PRO A 739 -37.36 -15.26 17.50
CA PRO A 739 -36.42 -16.33 17.20
C PRO A 739 -37.14 -17.68 17.02
N GLN A 740 -36.57 -18.55 16.20
CA GLN A 740 -37.09 -19.90 15.99
C GLN A 740 -36.82 -20.79 17.21
N ALA A 741 -37.65 -21.82 17.39
CA ALA A 741 -37.47 -22.79 18.49
C ALA A 741 -36.13 -23.55 18.41
N GLY A 742 -35.54 -23.65 17.22
CA GLY A 742 -34.22 -24.26 17.00
C GLY A 742 -33.04 -23.31 17.24
N GLY A 743 -33.31 -22.07 17.63
CA GLY A 743 -32.33 -20.97 17.64
C GLY A 743 -32.39 -20.16 16.35
N SER A 744 -32.07 -18.87 16.46
CA SER A 744 -31.91 -17.94 15.34
C SER A 744 -30.63 -17.13 15.51
N HIS A 745 -30.15 -16.48 14.44
CA HIS A 745 -29.16 -15.41 14.54
C HIS A 745 -29.79 -14.06 14.25
N VAL A 746 -29.32 -13.02 14.95
CA VAL A 746 -29.85 -11.66 14.88
C VAL A 746 -28.73 -10.69 14.56
N ILE A 747 -28.92 -9.87 13.52
CA ILE A 747 -27.97 -8.86 13.05
C ILE A 747 -28.72 -7.53 12.93
N VAL A 748 -28.04 -6.44 13.31
CA VAL A 748 -28.54 -5.08 13.14
C VAL A 748 -27.61 -4.32 12.20
N ALA A 749 -28.18 -3.60 11.25
CA ALA A 749 -27.45 -2.68 10.39
C ALA A 749 -28.08 -1.29 10.47
N ALA A 750 -27.29 -0.25 10.74
CA ALA A 750 -27.71 1.14 10.64
C ALA A 750 -26.91 1.84 9.54
N TYR A 751 -27.54 2.60 8.66
CA TYR A 751 -26.87 3.20 7.51
C TYR A 751 -27.65 4.37 6.91
N GLN A 752 -26.97 5.14 6.06
CA GLN A 752 -27.62 6.15 5.24
C GLN A 752 -28.20 5.55 3.95
N SER A 753 -29.53 5.51 3.83
CA SER A 753 -30.22 4.83 2.73
C SER A 753 -29.97 5.46 1.36
N SER A 754 -29.92 6.79 1.30
CA SER A 754 -29.76 7.55 0.08
C SER A 754 -28.96 8.81 0.33
N GLY A 755 -28.10 9.20 -0.61
CA GLY A 755 -27.07 10.19 -0.28
C GLY A 755 -26.17 9.68 0.85
N GLY A 756 -25.60 10.59 1.64
CA GLY A 756 -24.67 10.24 2.71
C GLY A 756 -23.23 10.16 2.23
N ASN A 757 -22.36 10.83 2.96
CA ASN A 757 -20.94 10.83 2.66
C ASN A 757 -20.14 11.26 3.90
N LEU A 758 -18.99 10.63 4.14
CA LEU A 758 -18.11 10.94 5.27
C LEU A 758 -17.17 12.13 5.00
N SER A 759 -17.51 13.04 4.10
CA SER A 759 -16.72 14.24 3.81
C SER A 759 -16.81 15.22 4.98
N PRO A 760 -15.70 15.91 5.29
CA PRO A 760 -14.44 15.95 4.55
C PRO A 760 -13.42 14.90 5.00
N VAL A 761 -13.78 14.00 5.90
CA VAL A 761 -12.91 12.98 6.50
C VAL A 761 -12.57 11.90 5.46
N HIS A 762 -13.57 11.21 4.92
CA HIS A 762 -13.41 10.27 3.80
C HIS A 762 -14.46 10.51 2.71
N PRO A 763 -14.18 11.47 1.80
CA PRO A 763 -15.11 11.80 0.73
C PRO A 763 -15.52 10.60 -0.11
N GLY A 764 -16.81 10.52 -0.46
CA GLY A 764 -17.37 9.45 -1.29
C GLY A 764 -17.66 8.14 -0.56
N ARG A 765 -17.26 8.01 0.72
CA ARG A 765 -17.57 6.86 1.57
C ARG A 765 -18.89 7.06 2.29
N ARG A 766 -19.73 6.02 2.35
CA ARG A 766 -21.10 6.12 2.86
C ARG A 766 -21.16 5.64 4.31
N PRO A 767 -21.79 6.40 5.22
CA PRO A 767 -21.93 5.98 6.61
C PRO A 767 -22.72 4.69 6.79
N PHE A 768 -22.21 3.78 7.62
CA PHE A 768 -22.93 2.58 8.06
C PHE A 768 -22.32 1.99 9.34
N GLY A 769 -23.08 1.14 10.01
CA GLY A 769 -22.68 0.33 11.16
C GLY A 769 -23.40 -1.02 11.10
N VAL A 770 -22.73 -2.12 11.42
CA VAL A 770 -23.31 -3.49 11.39
C VAL A 770 -22.82 -4.29 12.59
N SER A 771 -23.73 -4.94 13.32
CA SER A 771 -23.34 -5.87 14.38
C SER A 771 -22.95 -7.24 13.82
N ASN A 772 -22.01 -7.93 14.48
CA ASN A 772 -21.94 -9.38 14.35
C ASN A 772 -23.20 -10.06 14.95
N PRO A 773 -23.49 -11.33 14.60
CA PRO A 773 -24.71 -12.00 15.01
C PRO A 773 -24.75 -12.26 16.53
N ILE A 774 -25.92 -12.06 17.13
CA ILE A 774 -26.30 -12.62 18.43
C ILE A 774 -27.07 -13.92 18.18
N PHE A 775 -26.72 -15.00 18.85
CA PHE A 775 -27.39 -16.30 18.69
C PHE A 775 -28.47 -16.47 19.75
N VAL A 776 -29.73 -16.55 19.32
CA VAL A 776 -30.88 -16.35 20.21
C VAL A 776 -31.77 -17.57 20.25
N THR A 777 -32.17 -17.94 21.47
CA THR A 777 -33.25 -18.91 21.72
C THR A 777 -34.46 -18.21 22.35
N PRO A 778 -35.71 -18.70 22.11
CA PRO A 778 -36.93 -18.05 22.58
C PRO A 778 -37.09 -17.94 24.10
#